data_AF-A0A819YB88-F1
#
_entry.id   AF-A0A819YB88-F1
#
_cell.length_a   1.000
_cell.length_b   1.000
_cell.length_c   1.000
_cell.angle_alpha   90.00
_cell.angle_beta   90.00
_cell.angle_gamma   90.00
#
_symmetry.space_group_name_H-M   'P 1'
#
loop_
_entity.id
_entity.type
_entity.pdbx_description
1 polymer ?
#
loop_
_entity_poly.entity_id
_entity_poly.type
_entity_poly.pdbx_seq_one_letter_code
_entity_poly.pdbx_strand_id
1 'polypeptide(L)'
;IFSWNYYRWWFLDRIWNNNTFWLQHILGTPLYNYYLRLCGARISVNAHVYTITIDAPWLLDIGDGTWIADKTTLNSLYFNDSYTFALHSIKIGCYCSISAQSILFSGVDMQDNIIVQPMSSVTGFIASRTIIDGEEHKSISSDISITHSNRSLLVWHKIYQVITIISLICVHCTLLAIVYKVYSVEQIPLSISIAFCWTLWSIITCFVTLFLLKFVVGPCTAGETYPIASWSYLHRVWLRQLIVSSFHHAWLLPTGYNYLYPFILRWLGAQVEDDVKLAEIDTFLSYPTNLLKLETGITSFADVLLVPTETTLSGDHRVDCITLGSHTNLGNFCSILPGSHLVSYTMVGNLTRITRETNSNSGDVFIGVPARAMPFQMPSRQATEDQIKTIPFWKTCFSHYISKCLLIGIYLSCGLVGGPIIHTIIVCSLYRWYSYADNKIIKQIIGKLREDHRVFICSFLGNTQWLVRLFRAYGAKIGNNVIIPDFCSIYDYNLVTIGDHVRLNINADISGHTFEQRILKLVPVSVGNSCVIMSGSMVMPGCKLMGNNRLYPFTLVMKNDLLQPNTQWKGLPAQSYVAKSVLSRSAPICDDVVKCQQKSMNFDRLSVWYKQISSIYTNINELQFMNWGYADLDEHFDDNTGYYSKKLCQQVLANVTLTDQNILEVGCGRGAGAAWCVRTCTPRSYVGIDLSRDVINLCEKLYSTIPRLSFMIADPKTYLPFQNESMDVILSIETTNIFDEIVAVKQFVDEMTRVLTPNGYFLWCGLCNVDGSSVLIDYLTANNTFIIKEKVNITTNVLHALDIQSNSRADFIDRYVQYADQEYCRLLAGLPGTQLYDNMQQGHAEYWRVVFRKKITTDMPII
;
A
#
# COMPACT_ATOMS: atom_id res chain seq x y z
N ILE A 1 -16.15 7.74 6.05
CA ILE A 1 -15.34 8.37 4.98
C ILE A 1 -15.56 9.87 4.80
N PHE A 2 -16.76 10.43 4.62
CA PHE A 2 -16.97 11.88 4.36
C PHE A 2 -16.75 12.82 5.56
N SER A 3 -15.77 12.50 6.41
CA SER A 3 -15.32 13.36 7.50
C SER A 3 -14.51 14.54 6.95
N TRP A 4 -14.38 15.60 7.75
CA TRP A 4 -13.50 16.73 7.44
C TRP A 4 -12.06 16.30 7.12
N ASN A 5 -11.54 15.28 7.82
CA ASN A 5 -10.19 14.76 7.58
C ASN A 5 -10.04 14.16 6.17
N TYR A 6 -11.07 13.48 5.67
CA TYR A 6 -11.04 12.97 4.29
C TYR A 6 -11.07 14.11 3.27
N TYR A 7 -11.92 15.12 3.49
CA TYR A 7 -11.96 16.29 2.62
C TYR A 7 -10.62 17.04 2.60
N ARG A 8 -9.94 17.14 3.74
CA ARG A 8 -8.58 17.71 3.83
C ARG A 8 -7.58 16.90 3.01
N TRP A 9 -7.53 15.58 3.21
CA TRP A 9 -6.65 14.70 2.45
C TRP A 9 -6.96 14.79 0.95
N TRP A 10 -8.23 14.66 0.58
CA TRP A 10 -8.70 14.76 -0.81
C TRP A 10 -8.26 16.07 -1.45
N PHE A 11 -8.43 17.20 -0.76
CA PHE A 11 -8.04 18.50 -1.28
C PHE A 11 -6.54 18.57 -1.55
N LEU A 12 -5.71 18.04 -0.63
CA LEU A 12 -4.27 17.95 -0.81
C LEU A 12 -3.89 17.01 -1.96
N ASP A 13 -4.51 15.84 -2.05
CA ASP A 13 -4.32 14.87 -3.13
C ASP A 13 -4.72 15.48 -4.50
N ARG A 14 -5.78 16.29 -4.58
CA ARG A 14 -6.14 17.00 -5.81
C ARG A 14 -5.14 18.09 -6.17
N ILE A 15 -4.63 18.86 -5.20
CA ILE A 15 -3.57 19.84 -5.47
C ILE A 15 -2.32 19.11 -5.99
N TRP A 16 -1.95 17.99 -5.35
CA TRP A 16 -0.83 17.16 -5.77
C TRP A 16 -0.99 16.67 -7.21
N ASN A 17 -2.09 15.97 -7.50
CA ASN A 17 -2.35 15.40 -8.82
C ASN A 17 -2.41 16.47 -9.92
N ASN A 18 -2.86 17.69 -9.62
CA ASN A 18 -2.83 18.79 -10.59
C ASN A 18 -1.43 19.38 -10.83
N ASN A 19 -0.58 19.39 -9.80
CA ASN A 19 0.81 19.85 -9.94
C ASN A 19 1.68 18.88 -10.76
N THR A 20 1.26 17.62 -10.91
CA THR A 20 2.01 16.59 -11.65
C THR A 20 2.43 17.04 -13.05
N PHE A 21 1.61 17.87 -13.72
CA PHE A 21 1.94 18.48 -15.01
C PHE A 21 3.32 19.15 -15.02
N TRP A 22 3.64 19.94 -13.99
CA TRP A 22 4.91 20.65 -13.89
C TRP A 22 6.01 19.78 -13.29
N LEU A 23 5.66 18.85 -12.41
CA LEU A 23 6.62 17.99 -11.71
C LEU A 23 7.37 17.06 -12.67
N GLN A 24 6.76 16.68 -13.80
CA GLN A 24 7.39 15.84 -14.83
C GLN A 24 8.69 16.44 -15.40
N HIS A 25 8.85 17.76 -15.36
CA HIS A 25 10.05 18.46 -15.84
C HIS A 25 11.23 18.41 -14.87
N ILE A 26 10.98 18.04 -13.61
CA ILE A 26 11.99 18.01 -12.55
C ILE A 26 12.16 16.61 -11.95
N LEU A 27 11.43 15.61 -12.44
CA LEU A 27 11.55 14.21 -12.03
C LEU A 27 13.02 13.72 -12.07
N GLY A 28 13.41 12.94 -11.07
CA GLY A 28 14.76 12.39 -10.99
C GLY A 28 15.86 13.39 -10.64
N THR A 29 15.51 14.64 -10.33
CA THR A 29 16.48 15.69 -9.97
C THR A 29 16.49 15.98 -8.47
N PRO A 30 17.58 16.55 -7.92
CA PRO A 30 17.60 17.01 -6.54
C PRO A 30 16.53 18.07 -6.22
N LEU A 31 16.10 18.89 -7.20
CA LEU A 31 15.04 19.88 -6.98
C LEU A 31 13.70 19.22 -6.65
N TYR A 32 13.42 18.05 -7.25
CA TYR A 32 12.21 17.31 -6.93
C TYR A 32 12.22 16.81 -5.48
N ASN A 33 13.38 16.37 -4.98
CA ASN A 33 13.53 16.01 -3.57
C ASN A 33 13.30 17.22 -2.66
N TYR A 34 13.80 18.41 -3.02
CA TYR A 34 13.52 19.64 -2.27
C TYR A 34 12.03 19.98 -2.28
N TYR A 35 11.36 19.86 -3.42
CA TYR A 35 9.91 20.07 -3.53
C TYR A 35 9.15 19.09 -2.61
N LEU A 36 9.49 17.80 -2.64
CA LEU A 36 8.89 16.80 -1.76
C LEU A 36 9.12 17.10 -0.27
N ARG A 37 10.31 17.58 0.11
CA ARG A 37 10.61 18.04 1.47
C ARG A 37 9.76 19.24 1.87
N LEU A 38 9.52 20.19 0.97
CA LEU A 38 8.59 21.31 1.21
C LEU A 38 7.15 20.81 1.41
N CYS A 39 6.77 19.71 0.76
CA CYS A 39 5.50 19.03 0.99
C CYS A 39 5.47 18.19 2.28
N GLY A 40 6.55 18.16 3.07
CA GLY A 40 6.64 17.48 4.36
C GLY A 40 7.34 16.11 4.34
N ALA A 41 7.84 15.66 3.18
CA ALA A 41 8.53 14.38 3.08
C ALA A 41 9.92 14.42 3.74
N ARG A 42 10.36 13.30 4.32
CA ARG A 42 11.73 13.11 4.83
C ARG A 42 12.54 12.34 3.81
N ILE A 43 13.16 13.02 2.86
CA ILE A 43 13.84 12.35 1.74
C ILE A 43 15.30 12.78 1.70
N SER A 44 16.27 11.90 1.45
CA SER A 44 17.67 12.30 1.27
C SER A 44 17.88 13.19 0.02
N VAL A 45 18.91 14.04 0.03
CA VAL A 45 19.28 14.84 -1.15
C VAL A 45 19.74 13.94 -2.29
N ASN A 46 20.36 12.80 -1.97
CA ASN A 46 20.89 11.86 -2.96
C ASN A 46 19.90 10.73 -3.30
N ALA A 47 18.66 10.80 -2.83
CA ALA A 47 17.62 9.90 -3.30
C ALA A 47 17.25 10.25 -4.75
N HIS A 48 16.90 9.26 -5.55
CA HIS A 48 16.58 9.43 -6.95
C HIS A 48 15.14 8.97 -7.19
N VAL A 49 14.21 9.93 -7.29
CA VAL A 49 12.77 9.65 -7.37
C VAL A 49 12.21 10.03 -8.74
N TYR A 50 11.77 9.05 -9.53
CA TYR A 50 11.22 9.22 -10.90
C TYR A 50 9.70 9.05 -10.97
N THR A 51 9.03 8.95 -9.82
CA THR A 51 7.59 8.79 -9.78
C THR A 51 6.89 10.05 -9.30
N ILE A 52 5.72 10.33 -9.88
CA ILE A 52 4.77 11.36 -9.44
C ILE A 52 3.55 10.78 -8.70
N THR A 53 3.38 9.46 -8.73
CA THR A 53 2.23 8.75 -8.13
C THR A 53 2.46 8.53 -6.64
N ILE A 54 2.36 9.63 -5.88
CA ILE A 54 2.53 9.71 -4.44
C ILE A 54 1.28 10.38 -3.85
N ASP A 55 0.52 9.69 -3.01
CA ASP A 55 -0.77 10.19 -2.50
C ASP A 55 -0.67 11.04 -1.22
N ALA A 56 0.39 10.85 -0.42
CA ALA A 56 0.64 11.60 0.80
C ALA A 56 2.15 11.83 1.02
N PRO A 57 2.77 12.79 0.31
CA PRO A 57 4.19 13.08 0.45
C PRO A 57 4.65 13.37 1.90
N TRP A 58 3.80 13.96 2.73
CA TRP A 58 4.10 14.26 4.15
C TRP A 58 4.21 13.02 5.06
N LEU A 59 3.88 11.83 4.55
CA LEU A 59 4.01 10.55 5.25
C LEU A 59 5.15 9.68 4.71
N LEU A 60 6.00 10.25 3.86
CA LEU A 60 7.04 9.55 3.15
C LEU A 60 8.41 9.77 3.81
N ASP A 61 9.13 8.68 4.06
CA ASP A 61 10.53 8.66 4.52
C ASP A 61 11.39 7.86 3.53
N ILE A 62 12.45 8.46 2.99
CA ILE A 62 13.35 7.86 1.99
C ILE A 62 14.81 8.13 2.35
N GLY A 63 15.54 7.03 2.59
CA GLY A 63 16.95 7.01 2.93
C GLY A 63 17.90 7.45 1.80
N ASP A 64 19.19 7.49 2.14
CA ASP A 64 20.24 7.95 1.24
C ASP A 64 20.53 6.96 0.11
N GLY A 65 20.83 7.48 -1.09
CA GLY A 65 21.21 6.65 -2.25
C GLY A 65 20.11 5.71 -2.76
N THR A 66 18.87 5.87 -2.31
CA THR A 66 17.72 5.06 -2.75
C THR A 66 17.21 5.51 -4.11
N TRP A 67 16.94 4.55 -4.98
CA TRP A 67 16.43 4.74 -6.34
C TRP A 67 14.98 4.26 -6.45
N ILE A 68 14.10 5.11 -6.99
CA ILE A 68 12.69 4.79 -7.25
C ILE A 68 12.40 5.10 -8.71
N ALA A 69 12.12 4.05 -9.48
CA ALA A 69 11.89 4.14 -10.92
C ALA A 69 10.48 4.65 -11.28
N ASP A 70 10.30 4.90 -12.58
CA ASP A 70 9.08 5.46 -13.16
C ASP A 70 7.84 4.59 -12.92
N LYS A 71 6.66 5.23 -12.89
CA LYS A 71 5.34 4.63 -12.64
C LYS A 71 5.24 3.81 -11.34
N THR A 72 6.17 3.95 -10.40
CA THR A 72 6.09 3.33 -9.07
C THR A 72 5.04 4.02 -8.23
N THR A 73 4.05 3.29 -7.72
CA THR A 73 2.99 3.86 -6.88
C THR A 73 3.37 3.81 -5.42
N LEU A 74 3.44 4.97 -4.75
CA LEU A 74 3.57 5.10 -3.30
C LEU A 74 2.19 5.43 -2.73
N ASN A 75 1.47 4.42 -2.25
CA ASN A 75 0.07 4.55 -1.82
C ASN A 75 -0.08 4.36 -0.30
N SER A 76 -0.23 5.47 0.39
CA SER A 76 -0.46 5.57 1.84
C SER A 76 -1.92 5.30 2.23
N LEU A 77 -2.88 5.53 1.31
CA LEU A 77 -4.31 5.38 1.54
C LEU A 77 -4.75 3.92 1.64
N TYR A 78 -5.40 3.60 2.77
CA TYR A 78 -6.01 2.31 3.03
C TYR A 78 -7.49 2.46 3.39
N PHE A 79 -8.35 1.63 2.78
CA PHE A 79 -9.78 1.58 3.12
C PHE A 79 -10.09 0.38 4.03
N ASN A 80 -10.66 0.63 5.21
CA ASN A 80 -11.03 -0.40 6.17
C ASN A 80 -12.45 -0.94 5.92
N ASP A 81 -12.75 -2.10 6.53
CA ASP A 81 -14.06 -2.78 6.42
C ASP A 81 -15.22 -1.95 7.00
N SER A 82 -14.94 -0.98 7.90
CA SER A 82 -15.95 -0.10 8.53
C SER A 82 -16.29 1.17 7.72
N TYR A 83 -16.01 1.21 6.42
CA TYR A 83 -16.16 2.43 5.59
C TYR A 83 -15.37 3.65 6.15
N THR A 84 -14.23 3.37 6.76
CA THR A 84 -13.24 4.36 7.20
C THR A 84 -12.02 4.30 6.29
N PHE A 85 -11.25 5.38 6.28
CA PHE A 85 -9.96 5.43 5.59
C PHE A 85 -8.87 5.65 6.62
N ALA A 86 -7.69 5.13 6.34
CA ALA A 86 -6.48 5.35 7.10
C ALA A 86 -5.37 5.79 6.13
N LEU A 87 -4.45 6.59 6.64
CA LEU A 87 -3.22 6.97 5.95
C LEU A 87 -2.06 6.46 6.80
N HIS A 88 -1.24 5.59 6.24
CA HIS A 88 -0.06 5.05 6.94
C HIS A 88 1.21 5.54 6.26
N SER A 89 2.27 5.71 7.05
CA SER A 89 3.58 6.11 6.52
C SER A 89 4.19 5.03 5.63
N ILE A 90 4.96 5.47 4.64
CA ILE A 90 5.82 4.63 3.82
C ILE A 90 7.26 5.01 4.17
N LYS A 91 8.02 4.05 4.70
CA LYS A 91 9.43 4.24 5.04
C LYS A 91 10.30 3.33 4.17
N ILE A 92 11.31 3.94 3.56
CA ILE A 92 12.24 3.28 2.66
C ILE A 92 13.65 3.59 3.15
N GLY A 93 14.41 2.55 3.53
CA GLY A 93 15.79 2.65 3.99
C GLY A 93 16.76 3.18 2.94
N CYS A 94 18.03 3.14 3.27
CA CYS A 94 19.13 3.58 2.42
C CYS A 94 19.49 2.53 1.36
N TYR A 95 19.94 3.00 0.21
CA TYR A 95 20.44 2.18 -0.90
C TYR A 95 19.46 1.10 -1.37
N CYS A 96 18.16 1.39 -1.30
CA CYS A 96 17.14 0.53 -1.87
C CYS A 96 16.98 0.84 -3.37
N SER A 97 16.70 -0.16 -4.18
CA SER A 97 16.37 0.02 -5.60
C SER A 97 14.96 -0.50 -5.86
N ILE A 98 14.05 0.41 -6.16
CA ILE A 98 12.64 0.11 -6.45
C ILE A 98 12.41 0.29 -7.93
N SER A 99 12.10 -0.81 -8.61
CA SER A 99 11.95 -0.85 -10.06
C SER A 99 10.57 -0.41 -10.53
N ALA A 100 10.46 -0.15 -11.84
CA ALA A 100 9.31 0.52 -12.44
C ALA A 100 8.01 -0.27 -12.27
N GLN A 101 6.88 0.45 -12.25
CA GLN A 101 5.55 -0.13 -12.02
C GLN A 101 5.44 -0.97 -10.73
N SER A 102 6.27 -0.74 -9.71
CA SER A 102 6.07 -1.40 -8.41
C SER A 102 5.05 -0.64 -7.56
N ILE A 103 4.44 -1.32 -6.58
CA ILE A 103 3.50 -0.70 -5.63
C ILE A 103 4.04 -0.88 -4.22
N LEU A 104 4.33 0.23 -3.55
CA LEU A 104 4.58 0.26 -2.11
C LEU A 104 3.29 0.70 -1.45
N PHE A 105 2.67 -0.24 -0.74
CA PHE A 105 1.35 -0.04 -0.19
C PHE A 105 1.40 0.41 1.28
N SER A 106 0.27 0.88 1.77
CA SER A 106 0.07 1.49 3.08
C SER A 106 0.78 0.74 4.22
N GLY A 107 1.64 1.44 4.96
CA GLY A 107 2.33 0.92 6.15
C GLY A 107 3.63 0.15 5.88
N VAL A 108 4.21 0.29 4.69
CA VAL A 108 5.51 -0.31 4.36
C VAL A 108 6.63 0.31 5.20
N ASP A 109 7.46 -0.57 5.78
CA ASP A 109 8.71 -0.23 6.48
C ASP A 109 9.84 -1.10 5.92
N MET A 110 10.57 -0.55 4.96
CA MET A 110 11.70 -1.20 4.29
C MET A 110 13.00 -0.75 4.94
N GLN A 111 13.81 -1.71 5.39
CA GLN A 111 15.17 -1.44 5.87
C GLN A 111 16.15 -1.18 4.69
N ASP A 112 17.45 -1.08 4.98
CA ASP A 112 18.45 -0.75 3.97
C ASP A 112 18.74 -1.90 2.99
N ASN A 113 19.22 -1.56 1.79
CA ASN A 113 19.73 -2.51 0.78
C ASN A 113 18.68 -3.50 0.26
N ILE A 114 17.47 -3.02 -0.04
CA ILE A 114 16.39 -3.85 -0.60
C ILE A 114 16.26 -3.60 -2.09
N ILE A 115 16.11 -4.65 -2.88
CA ILE A 115 15.88 -4.58 -4.33
C ILE A 115 14.45 -5.05 -4.61
N VAL A 116 13.62 -4.20 -5.21
CA VAL A 116 12.27 -4.53 -5.64
C VAL A 116 12.28 -4.62 -7.16
N GLN A 117 11.96 -5.79 -7.70
CA GLN A 117 11.89 -6.04 -9.13
C GLN A 117 10.65 -5.38 -9.76
N PRO A 118 10.62 -5.11 -11.07
CA PRO A 118 9.49 -4.43 -11.72
C PRO A 118 8.17 -5.15 -11.46
N MET A 119 7.07 -4.41 -11.37
CA MET A 119 5.73 -4.98 -11.12
C MET A 119 5.60 -5.82 -9.84
N SER A 120 6.35 -5.48 -8.78
CA SER A 120 6.23 -6.15 -7.48
C SER A 120 5.36 -5.33 -6.51
N SER A 121 4.63 -6.02 -5.62
CA SER A 121 3.88 -5.39 -4.53
C SER A 121 4.62 -5.53 -3.22
N VAL A 122 4.77 -4.43 -2.47
CA VAL A 122 5.40 -4.42 -1.16
C VAL A 122 4.39 -3.99 -0.10
N THR A 123 4.28 -4.78 0.96
CA THR A 123 3.40 -4.54 2.11
C THR A 123 4.12 -4.89 3.40
N GLY A 124 3.94 -4.10 4.46
CA GLY A 124 4.47 -4.39 5.79
C GLY A 124 5.98 -4.18 5.94
N PHE A 125 6.57 -4.84 6.95
CA PHE A 125 7.98 -4.73 7.27
C PHE A 125 8.84 -5.63 6.39
N ILE A 126 9.90 -5.08 5.80
CA ILE A 126 10.87 -5.81 4.99
C ILE A 126 12.26 -5.66 5.60
N ALA A 127 12.88 -6.79 5.94
CA ALA A 127 14.23 -6.85 6.47
C ALA A 127 15.28 -6.44 5.41
N SER A 128 16.42 -5.94 5.89
CA SER A 128 17.53 -5.54 5.02
C SER A 128 18.03 -6.68 4.14
N ARG A 129 18.65 -6.33 3.01
CA ARG A 129 19.26 -7.30 2.08
C ARG A 129 18.24 -8.33 1.56
N THR A 130 17.08 -7.85 1.13
CA THR A 130 16.02 -8.68 0.55
C THR A 130 15.80 -8.29 -0.91
N ILE A 131 15.58 -9.28 -1.78
CA ILE A 131 15.05 -9.09 -3.13
C ILE A 131 13.57 -9.44 -3.09
N ILE A 132 12.74 -8.52 -3.53
CA ILE A 132 11.30 -8.74 -3.71
C ILE A 132 11.06 -8.93 -5.20
N ASP A 133 10.45 -10.06 -5.56
CA ASP A 133 10.13 -10.39 -6.93
C ASP A 133 8.68 -10.87 -7.08
N GLY A 134 7.81 -9.97 -7.56
CA GLY A 134 6.36 -10.17 -7.53
C GLY A 134 5.86 -10.17 -6.09
N GLU A 135 5.54 -11.35 -5.57
CA GLU A 135 5.20 -11.59 -4.16
C GLU A 135 6.26 -12.41 -3.40
N GLU A 136 7.32 -12.88 -4.07
CA GLU A 136 8.36 -13.68 -3.45
C GLU A 136 9.40 -12.79 -2.75
N HIS A 137 9.83 -13.21 -1.56
CA HIS A 137 10.91 -12.58 -0.81
C HIS A 137 12.13 -13.51 -0.78
N LYS A 138 13.25 -13.05 -1.33
CA LYS A 138 14.52 -13.80 -1.36
C LYS A 138 15.58 -13.03 -0.57
N SER A 139 16.16 -13.63 0.46
CA SER A 139 17.28 -13.02 1.19
C SER A 139 18.54 -13.02 0.34
N ILE A 140 19.27 -11.92 0.31
CA ILE A 140 20.57 -11.79 -0.33
C ILE A 140 21.64 -12.37 0.62
N SER A 141 22.43 -13.32 0.13
CA SER A 141 23.54 -13.92 0.90
C SER A 141 24.57 -12.86 1.31
N SER A 142 25.19 -13.04 2.47
CA SER A 142 26.20 -12.13 3.04
C SER A 142 27.40 -11.85 2.12
N ASP A 143 27.69 -12.77 1.20
CA ASP A 143 28.91 -12.79 0.38
C ASP A 143 28.81 -11.88 -0.86
N ILE A 144 27.62 -11.36 -1.17
CA ILE A 144 27.43 -10.44 -2.29
C ILE A 144 27.75 -9.02 -1.79
N SER A 145 28.89 -8.49 -2.23
CA SER A 145 29.26 -7.10 -1.96
C SER A 145 28.36 -6.15 -2.75
N ILE A 146 27.49 -5.44 -2.06
CA ILE A 146 26.72 -4.32 -2.65
C ILE A 146 27.67 -3.13 -2.72
N THR A 147 28.18 -2.84 -3.91
CA THR A 147 29.07 -1.69 -4.14
C THR A 147 28.24 -0.42 -4.33
N HIS A 148 28.23 0.46 -3.33
CA HIS A 148 27.62 1.78 -3.48
C HIS A 148 28.54 2.68 -4.31
N SER A 149 28.15 2.98 -5.54
CA SER A 149 28.89 3.91 -6.39
C SER A 149 28.76 5.33 -5.84
N ASN A 150 29.70 5.73 -4.99
CA ASN A 150 29.68 7.00 -4.30
C ASN A 150 30.42 8.07 -5.11
N ARG A 151 29.82 8.57 -6.20
CA ARG A 151 30.30 9.76 -6.93
C ARG A 151 29.13 10.51 -7.55
N SER A 152 28.70 11.59 -6.91
CA SER A 152 27.57 12.37 -7.39
C SER A 152 27.96 13.18 -8.64
N LEU A 153 27.40 12.82 -9.80
CA LEU A 153 27.34 13.72 -10.96
C LEU A 153 26.28 14.82 -10.74
N LEU A 154 26.13 15.29 -9.48
CA LEU A 154 25.07 16.19 -9.04
C LEU A 154 25.11 17.53 -9.80
N VAL A 155 26.33 17.96 -10.17
CA VAL A 155 26.56 19.17 -10.95
C VAL A 155 25.87 19.09 -12.30
N TRP A 156 26.00 17.96 -13.00
CA TRP A 156 25.40 17.78 -14.32
C TRP A 156 23.88 17.65 -14.25
N HIS A 157 23.35 16.94 -13.24
CA HIS A 157 21.90 16.90 -13.00
C HIS A 157 21.33 18.32 -12.84
N LYS A 158 22.01 19.18 -12.06
CA LYS A 158 21.62 20.59 -11.86
C LYS A 158 21.74 21.40 -13.16
N ILE A 159 22.81 21.23 -13.94
CA ILE A 159 22.99 21.95 -15.21
C ILE A 159 21.88 21.59 -16.20
N TYR A 160 21.64 20.31 -16.45
CA TYR A 160 20.59 19.86 -17.36
C TYR A 160 19.21 20.37 -16.92
N GLN A 161 18.93 20.33 -15.62
CA GLN A 161 17.71 20.87 -15.07
C GLN A 161 17.53 22.36 -15.31
N VAL A 162 18.57 23.17 -15.07
CA VAL A 162 18.52 24.61 -15.31
C VAL A 162 18.27 24.89 -16.79
N ILE A 163 18.92 24.15 -17.69
CA ILE A 163 18.68 24.25 -19.13
C ILE A 163 17.23 23.92 -19.48
N THR A 164 16.68 22.83 -18.95
CA THR A 164 15.29 22.43 -19.21
C THR A 164 14.31 23.49 -18.71
N ILE A 165 14.47 24.01 -17.49
CA ILE A 165 13.60 25.06 -16.93
C ILE A 165 13.69 26.35 -17.75
N ILE A 166 14.90 26.80 -18.09
CA ILE A 166 15.09 28.00 -18.92
C ILE A 166 14.44 27.81 -20.29
N SER A 167 14.63 26.65 -20.92
CA SER A 167 14.03 26.36 -22.21
C SER A 167 12.50 26.44 -22.14
N LEU A 168 11.88 25.87 -21.10
CA LEU A 168 10.44 25.93 -20.88
C LEU A 168 9.96 27.38 -20.70
N ILE A 169 10.62 28.16 -19.84
CA ILE A 169 10.27 29.57 -19.62
C ILE A 169 10.36 30.34 -20.93
N CYS A 170 11.48 30.21 -21.65
CA CYS A 170 11.69 30.90 -22.92
C CYS A 170 10.58 30.59 -23.91
N VAL A 171 10.17 29.32 -24.04
CA VAL A 171 9.12 29.05 -25.00
C VAL A 171 7.72 29.43 -24.53
N HIS A 172 7.37 29.30 -23.24
CA HIS A 172 6.09 29.82 -22.74
C HIS A 172 5.99 31.34 -22.93
N CYS A 173 7.07 32.09 -22.68
CA CYS A 173 7.12 33.52 -22.95
C CYS A 173 6.97 33.83 -24.45
N THR A 174 7.62 33.05 -25.32
CA THR A 174 7.50 33.19 -26.78
C THR A 174 6.07 32.90 -27.25
N LEU A 175 5.44 31.87 -26.70
CA LEU A 175 4.06 31.50 -27.00
C LEU A 175 3.09 32.62 -26.61
N LEU A 176 3.24 33.18 -25.40
CA LEU A 176 2.44 34.32 -24.93
C LEU A 176 2.62 35.54 -25.85
N ALA A 177 3.84 35.82 -26.30
CA ALA A 177 4.10 36.90 -27.25
C ALA A 177 3.43 36.67 -28.62
N ILE A 178 3.43 35.43 -29.13
CA ILE A 178 2.73 35.07 -30.37
C ILE A 178 1.22 35.24 -30.20
N VAL A 179 0.63 34.73 -29.12
CA VAL A 179 -0.80 34.88 -28.81
C VAL A 179 -1.19 36.35 -28.77
N TYR A 180 -0.41 37.18 -28.07
CA TYR A 180 -0.63 38.61 -27.99
C TYR A 180 -0.60 39.27 -29.38
N LYS A 181 0.40 38.94 -30.20
CA LYS A 181 0.57 39.51 -31.55
C LYS A 181 -0.56 39.11 -32.51
N VAL A 182 -0.93 37.83 -32.54
CA VAL A 182 -2.03 37.33 -33.38
C VAL A 182 -3.36 37.99 -32.98
N TYR A 183 -3.60 38.13 -31.67
CA TYR A 183 -4.78 38.82 -31.16
C TYR A 183 -4.78 40.32 -31.50
N SER A 184 -3.63 41.01 -31.36
CA SER A 184 -3.54 42.46 -31.56
C SER A 184 -3.61 42.91 -33.02
N VAL A 185 -3.17 42.08 -33.97
CA VAL A 185 -3.04 42.46 -35.38
C VAL A 185 -4.27 42.08 -36.20
N GLU A 186 -4.85 40.91 -35.98
CA GLU A 186 -5.84 40.34 -36.90
C GLU A 186 -7.28 40.35 -36.35
N GLN A 187 -7.51 40.85 -35.13
CA GLN A 187 -8.81 40.79 -34.42
C GLN A 187 -9.45 39.38 -34.42
N ILE A 188 -8.64 38.33 -34.56
CA ILE A 188 -9.09 36.94 -34.50
C ILE A 188 -9.57 36.66 -33.08
N PRO A 189 -10.72 35.96 -32.89
CA PRO A 189 -11.19 35.55 -31.58
C PRO A 189 -10.09 34.86 -30.76
N LEU A 190 -9.93 35.29 -29.51
CA LEU A 190 -8.85 34.83 -28.63
C LEU A 190 -8.80 33.30 -28.49
N SER A 191 -9.95 32.61 -28.53
CA SER A 191 -10.01 31.15 -28.48
C SER A 191 -9.30 30.46 -29.65
N ILE A 192 -9.49 30.98 -30.86
CA ILE A 192 -8.89 30.48 -32.10
C ILE A 192 -7.38 30.72 -32.06
N SER A 193 -6.96 31.90 -31.60
CA SER A 193 -5.56 32.27 -31.46
C SER A 193 -4.82 31.38 -30.45
N ILE A 194 -5.40 31.15 -29.25
CA ILE A 194 -4.81 30.27 -28.23
C ILE A 194 -4.78 28.82 -28.72
N ALA A 195 -5.86 28.31 -29.33
CA ALA A 195 -5.90 26.94 -29.87
C ALA A 195 -4.83 26.72 -30.95
N PHE A 196 -4.63 27.70 -31.83
CA PHE A 196 -3.62 27.65 -32.87
C PHE A 196 -2.22 27.63 -32.29
N CYS A 197 -1.94 28.56 -31.36
CA CYS A 197 -0.66 28.63 -30.68
C CYS A 197 -0.36 27.33 -29.91
N TRP A 198 -1.33 26.76 -29.20
CA TRP A 198 -1.19 25.47 -28.52
C TRP A 198 -0.85 24.34 -29.48
N THR A 199 -1.54 24.27 -30.62
CA THR A 199 -1.31 23.24 -31.63
C THR A 199 0.10 23.36 -32.21
N LEU A 200 0.52 24.59 -32.55
CA LEU A 200 1.86 24.87 -33.06
C LEU A 200 2.94 24.53 -32.02
N TRP A 201 2.74 24.91 -30.77
CA TRP A 201 3.61 24.57 -29.65
C TRP A 201 3.78 23.06 -29.49
N SER A 202 2.70 22.29 -29.57
CA SER A 202 2.73 20.82 -29.48
C SER A 202 3.54 20.19 -30.62
N ILE A 203 3.43 20.74 -31.83
CA ILE A 203 4.20 20.29 -32.99
C ILE A 203 5.69 20.60 -32.81
N ILE A 204 6.03 21.84 -32.43
CA ILE A 204 7.42 22.27 -32.23
C ILE A 204 8.09 21.45 -31.14
N THR A 205 7.42 21.26 -30.00
CA THR A 205 7.94 20.46 -28.88
C THR A 205 8.18 19.01 -29.28
N CYS A 206 7.29 18.40 -30.06
CA CYS A 206 7.51 17.07 -30.64
C CYS A 206 8.79 17.02 -31.50
N PHE A 207 8.96 17.98 -32.42
CA PHE A 207 10.18 18.05 -33.25
C PHE A 207 11.46 18.25 -32.43
N VAL A 208 11.43 19.14 -31.43
CA VAL A 208 12.57 19.38 -30.53
C VAL A 208 12.90 18.10 -29.74
N THR A 209 11.88 17.40 -29.22
CA THR A 209 12.07 16.12 -28.51
C THR A 209 12.79 15.11 -29.39
N LEU A 210 12.29 14.90 -30.61
CA LEU A 210 12.88 13.97 -31.57
C LEU A 210 14.31 14.37 -31.95
N PHE A 211 14.56 15.66 -32.16
CA PHE A 211 15.90 16.18 -32.44
C PHE A 211 16.87 15.90 -31.28
N LEU A 212 16.48 16.20 -30.04
CA LEU A 212 17.30 15.96 -28.86
C LEU A 212 17.57 14.46 -28.67
N LEU A 213 16.57 13.60 -28.84
CA LEU A 213 16.74 12.14 -28.73
C LEU A 213 17.71 11.60 -29.80
N LYS A 214 17.63 12.08 -31.04
CA LYS A 214 18.47 11.59 -32.14
C LYS A 214 19.91 12.09 -32.07
N PHE A 215 20.07 13.40 -31.87
CA PHE A 215 21.36 14.08 -32.08
C PHE A 215 22.09 14.44 -30.79
N VAL A 216 21.39 14.58 -29.67
CA VAL A 216 22.01 14.89 -28.37
C VAL A 216 22.21 13.62 -27.55
N VAL A 217 21.16 12.84 -27.30
CA VAL A 217 21.26 11.61 -26.46
C VAL A 217 22.05 10.51 -27.18
N GLY A 218 21.72 10.24 -28.43
CA GLY A 218 22.39 9.22 -29.26
C GLY A 218 22.00 7.76 -28.93
N PRO A 219 22.63 6.79 -29.63
CA PRO A 219 22.32 5.36 -29.50
C PRO A 219 22.95 4.72 -28.25
N CYS A 220 22.46 3.55 -27.84
CA CYS A 220 23.09 2.70 -26.81
C CYS A 220 23.61 1.39 -27.42
N THR A 221 24.61 0.75 -26.82
CA THR A 221 25.07 -0.57 -27.25
C THR A 221 24.32 -1.67 -26.48
N ALA A 222 23.94 -2.75 -27.16
CA ALA A 222 23.26 -3.88 -26.51
C ALA A 222 24.17 -4.58 -25.50
N GLY A 223 23.64 -4.94 -24.33
CA GLY A 223 24.35 -5.66 -23.27
C GLY A 223 25.26 -4.77 -22.40
N GLU A 224 25.37 -3.48 -22.71
CA GLU A 224 26.13 -2.55 -21.87
C GLU A 224 25.47 -2.37 -20.51
N THR A 225 26.31 -2.27 -19.48
CA THR A 225 25.91 -2.03 -18.11
C THR A 225 26.51 -0.71 -17.66
N TYR A 226 25.67 0.21 -17.20
CA TYR A 226 26.05 1.54 -16.76
C TYR A 226 25.89 1.67 -15.25
N PRO A 227 26.95 2.02 -14.52
CA PRO A 227 26.80 2.46 -13.13
C PRO A 227 25.96 3.73 -13.05
N ILE A 228 25.11 3.86 -12.01
CA ILE A 228 24.24 5.03 -11.78
C ILE A 228 25.03 6.34 -11.79
N ALA A 229 26.22 6.32 -11.19
CA ALA A 229 27.13 7.46 -11.10
C ALA A 229 27.95 7.74 -12.39
N SER A 230 27.69 7.06 -13.51
CA SER A 230 28.47 7.20 -14.74
C SER A 230 27.91 8.29 -15.67
N TRP A 231 28.81 8.97 -16.40
CA TRP A 231 28.42 9.92 -17.44
C TRP A 231 27.58 9.26 -18.53
N SER A 232 27.93 8.03 -18.90
CA SER A 232 27.20 7.23 -19.89
C SER A 232 25.74 7.00 -19.48
N TYR A 233 25.50 6.64 -18.21
CA TYR A 233 24.14 6.51 -17.66
C TYR A 233 23.39 7.85 -17.74
N LEU A 234 24.01 8.91 -17.19
CA LEU A 234 23.40 10.22 -17.11
C LEU A 234 22.99 10.75 -18.50
N HIS A 235 23.88 10.59 -19.47
CA HIS A 235 23.69 11.12 -20.81
C HIS A 235 22.76 10.26 -21.67
N ARG A 236 22.87 8.93 -21.61
CA ARG A 236 22.17 8.02 -22.53
C ARG A 236 20.81 7.53 -22.02
N VAL A 237 20.68 7.35 -20.70
CA VAL A 237 19.48 6.79 -20.07
C VAL A 237 18.69 7.86 -19.33
N TRP A 238 19.34 8.58 -18.41
CA TRP A 238 18.65 9.57 -17.57
C TRP A 238 18.13 10.76 -18.37
N LEU A 239 18.99 11.38 -19.18
CA LEU A 239 18.60 12.53 -20.00
C LEU A 239 17.49 12.17 -20.99
N ARG A 240 17.49 10.94 -21.52
CA ARG A 240 16.40 10.40 -22.34
C ARG A 240 15.08 10.42 -21.57
N GLN A 241 15.04 9.85 -20.36
CA GLN A 241 13.84 9.83 -19.53
C GLN A 241 13.36 11.26 -19.23
N LEU A 242 14.26 12.17 -18.86
CA LEU A 242 13.93 13.57 -18.59
C LEU A 242 13.34 14.28 -19.81
N ILE A 243 13.90 14.05 -21.01
CA ILE A 243 13.38 14.60 -22.26
C ILE A 243 11.98 14.04 -22.50
N VAL A 244 11.82 12.71 -22.49
CA VAL A 244 10.53 12.08 -22.80
C VAL A 244 9.45 12.48 -21.77
N SER A 245 9.78 12.53 -20.48
CA SER A 245 8.86 12.97 -19.42
C SER A 245 8.48 14.45 -19.59
N SER A 246 9.45 15.32 -19.88
CA SER A 246 9.20 16.76 -20.07
C SER A 246 8.32 17.05 -21.27
N PHE A 247 8.32 16.17 -22.27
CA PHE A 247 7.53 16.35 -23.49
C PHE A 247 6.36 15.37 -23.58
N HIS A 248 6.04 14.63 -22.50
CA HIS A 248 4.90 13.70 -22.43
C HIS A 248 3.60 14.35 -22.95
N HIS A 249 3.36 15.62 -22.58
CA HIS A 249 2.19 16.38 -23.00
C HIS A 249 2.20 16.83 -24.48
N ALA A 250 3.36 16.94 -25.13
CA ALA A 250 3.44 17.20 -26.56
C ALA A 250 2.85 16.01 -27.35
N TRP A 251 2.94 14.81 -26.79
CA TRP A 251 2.33 13.59 -27.32
C TRP A 251 0.81 13.49 -27.08
N LEU A 252 0.17 14.49 -26.43
CA LEU A 252 -1.30 14.64 -26.45
C LEU A 252 -1.84 15.09 -27.83
N LEU A 253 -0.94 15.31 -28.79
CA LEU A 253 -1.18 15.14 -30.23
C LEU A 253 -1.86 13.75 -30.43
N PRO A 254 -3.03 13.70 -31.08
CA PRO A 254 -4.04 12.63 -30.89
C PRO A 254 -3.46 11.22 -30.91
N THR A 255 -3.86 10.43 -29.91
CA THR A 255 -3.68 8.97 -29.72
C THR A 255 -4.16 8.09 -30.89
N GLY A 256 -4.33 8.66 -32.08
CA GLY A 256 -4.63 8.01 -33.35
C GLY A 256 -3.49 8.05 -34.37
N TYR A 257 -2.27 8.47 -34.00
CA TYR A 257 -1.10 8.49 -34.92
C TYR A 257 -0.36 7.15 -35.03
N ASN A 258 -1.06 6.01 -34.98
CA ASN A 258 -0.45 4.68 -35.14
C ASN A 258 0.45 4.56 -36.38
N TYR A 259 0.24 5.37 -37.43
CA TYR A 259 1.11 5.37 -38.62
C TYR A 259 2.40 6.17 -38.50
N LEU A 260 2.39 7.27 -37.74
CA LEU A 260 3.58 8.11 -37.63
C LEU A 260 4.58 7.48 -36.65
N TYR A 261 4.10 6.71 -35.68
CA TYR A 261 4.94 6.07 -34.67
C TYR A 261 6.00 5.13 -35.28
N PRO A 262 5.67 4.17 -36.17
CA PRO A 262 6.67 3.37 -36.86
C PRO A 262 7.70 4.21 -37.62
N PHE A 263 7.27 5.29 -38.31
CA PHE A 263 8.17 6.17 -39.04
C PHE A 263 9.14 6.91 -38.11
N ILE A 264 8.63 7.47 -37.00
CA ILE A 264 9.45 8.15 -35.98
C ILE A 264 10.46 7.17 -35.37
N LEU A 265 10.01 5.98 -34.99
CA LEU A 265 10.87 4.96 -34.38
C LEU A 265 11.97 4.51 -35.35
N ARG A 266 11.64 4.27 -36.63
CA ARG A 266 12.64 3.98 -37.67
C ARG A 266 13.66 5.11 -37.83
N TRP A 267 13.20 6.36 -37.86
CA TRP A 267 14.11 7.52 -37.94
C TRP A 267 15.05 7.61 -36.73
N LEU A 268 14.56 7.26 -35.54
CA LEU A 268 15.35 7.15 -34.31
C LEU A 268 16.25 5.89 -34.24
N GLY A 269 16.19 5.00 -35.25
CA GLY A 269 17.08 3.84 -35.39
C GLY A 269 16.49 2.49 -34.99
N ALA A 270 15.20 2.41 -34.65
CA ALA A 270 14.53 1.14 -34.38
C ALA A 270 14.31 0.34 -35.67
N GLN A 271 14.36 -0.99 -35.57
CA GLN A 271 13.97 -1.89 -36.65
C GLN A 271 12.47 -2.15 -36.54
N VAL A 272 11.66 -1.42 -37.32
CA VAL A 272 10.19 -1.53 -37.26
C VAL A 272 9.66 -1.88 -38.65
N GLU A 273 9.01 -3.02 -38.77
CA GLU A 273 8.33 -3.44 -39.99
C GLU A 273 7.02 -2.68 -40.22
N ASP A 274 6.36 -2.93 -41.34
CA ASP A 274 5.06 -2.34 -41.66
C ASP A 274 3.92 -3.07 -40.93
N ASP A 275 2.83 -2.35 -40.65
CA ASP A 275 1.68 -2.80 -39.84
C ASP A 275 1.94 -3.02 -38.33
N VAL A 276 2.66 -2.08 -37.70
CA VAL A 276 2.79 -2.00 -36.24
C VAL A 276 1.82 -0.95 -35.67
N LYS A 277 1.01 -1.33 -34.68
CA LYS A 277 -0.02 -0.47 -34.05
C LYS A 277 0.30 -0.27 -32.57
N LEU A 278 0.65 0.95 -32.18
CA LEU A 278 1.01 1.27 -30.80
C LEU A 278 0.05 2.31 -30.24
N ALA A 279 -0.56 2.05 -29.08
CA ALA A 279 -1.45 3.01 -28.42
C ALA A 279 -0.71 4.27 -27.93
N GLU A 280 0.51 4.10 -27.41
CA GLU A 280 1.32 5.15 -26.79
C GLU A 280 2.77 5.03 -27.28
N ILE A 281 3.39 6.16 -27.67
CA ILE A 281 4.77 6.18 -28.19
C ILE A 281 5.81 6.50 -27.11
N ASP A 282 5.43 7.21 -26.06
CA ASP A 282 6.32 7.68 -24.99
C ASP A 282 7.08 6.54 -24.30
N THR A 283 6.43 5.41 -24.05
CA THR A 283 7.05 4.19 -23.53
C THR A 283 8.17 3.68 -24.46
N PHE A 284 7.96 3.73 -25.78
CA PHE A 284 8.97 3.32 -26.77
C PHE A 284 10.11 4.34 -26.90
N LEU A 285 9.84 5.63 -26.71
CA LEU A 285 10.85 6.69 -26.75
C LEU A 285 11.72 6.70 -25.49
N SER A 286 11.14 6.31 -24.35
CA SER A 286 11.83 6.16 -23.07
C SER A 286 12.85 5.01 -23.12
N TYR A 287 12.61 4.02 -23.97
CA TYR A 287 13.56 2.96 -24.28
C TYR A 287 14.62 3.43 -25.31
N PRO A 288 15.88 2.92 -25.26
CA PRO A 288 16.84 3.13 -26.34
C PRO A 288 16.33 2.57 -27.67
N THR A 289 15.76 3.44 -28.51
CA THR A 289 15.06 3.06 -29.75
C THR A 289 15.90 2.23 -30.72
N ASN A 290 17.22 2.44 -30.75
CA ASN A 290 18.13 1.67 -31.61
C ASN A 290 18.30 0.19 -31.18
N LEU A 291 17.76 -0.18 -30.02
CA LEU A 291 17.74 -1.53 -29.46
C LEU A 291 16.33 -2.15 -29.52
N LEU A 292 15.43 -1.60 -30.33
CA LEU A 292 14.08 -2.12 -30.54
C LEU A 292 13.97 -2.80 -31.90
N LYS A 293 13.48 -4.04 -31.90
CA LYS A 293 13.07 -4.79 -33.08
C LYS A 293 11.59 -5.16 -32.98
N LEU A 294 10.79 -4.61 -33.89
CA LEU A 294 9.34 -4.75 -33.95
C LEU A 294 8.96 -5.31 -35.34
N GLU A 295 8.51 -6.56 -35.38
CA GLU A 295 8.05 -7.22 -36.60
C GLU A 295 6.59 -6.86 -36.96
N THR A 296 6.14 -7.31 -38.13
CA THR A 296 4.82 -7.02 -38.67
C THR A 296 3.68 -7.50 -37.76
N GLY A 297 2.58 -6.75 -37.72
CA GLY A 297 1.37 -7.19 -37.03
C GLY A 297 1.33 -6.92 -35.52
N ILE A 298 2.37 -6.34 -34.92
CA ILE A 298 2.42 -6.03 -33.48
C ILE A 298 1.30 -5.05 -33.10
N THR A 299 0.66 -5.31 -31.96
CA THR A 299 -0.35 -4.42 -31.38
C THR A 299 -0.07 -4.19 -29.89
N SER A 300 0.09 -2.92 -29.49
CA SER A 300 0.25 -2.50 -28.09
C SER A 300 -0.99 -1.73 -27.62
N PHE A 301 -1.49 -2.04 -26.42
CA PHE A 301 -2.56 -1.30 -25.75
C PHE A 301 -2.01 -0.25 -24.79
N ALA A 302 -2.89 0.32 -23.96
CA ALA A 302 -2.57 1.40 -23.04
C ALA A 302 -1.66 0.91 -21.90
N ASP A 303 -0.79 1.79 -21.40
CA ASP A 303 0.04 1.55 -20.21
C ASP A 303 1.06 0.41 -20.32
N VAL A 304 1.40 -0.01 -21.53
CA VAL A 304 2.55 -0.89 -21.79
C VAL A 304 3.84 -0.17 -21.43
N LEU A 305 4.69 -0.79 -20.61
CA LEU A 305 5.99 -0.25 -20.22
C LEU A 305 7.14 -1.05 -20.81
N LEU A 306 7.97 -0.42 -21.64
CA LEU A 306 9.31 -0.93 -21.94
C LEU A 306 10.26 -0.41 -20.86
N VAL A 307 10.69 -1.30 -19.97
CA VAL A 307 11.54 -0.93 -18.83
C VAL A 307 12.89 -0.46 -19.38
N PRO A 308 13.31 0.81 -19.17
CA PRO A 308 14.49 1.36 -19.86
C PRO A 308 15.80 0.63 -19.53
N THR A 309 15.91 0.10 -18.31
CA THR A 309 17.10 -0.60 -17.82
C THR A 309 16.73 -1.69 -16.83
N GLU A 310 17.45 -2.80 -16.86
CA GLU A 310 17.40 -3.84 -15.85
C GLU A 310 18.40 -3.53 -14.73
N THR A 311 17.94 -3.52 -13.48
CA THR A 311 18.82 -3.29 -12.33
C THR A 311 19.48 -4.60 -11.91
N THR A 312 20.81 -4.62 -11.95
CA THR A 312 21.63 -5.76 -11.51
C THR A 312 21.75 -5.81 -9.98
N LEU A 313 22.19 -6.95 -9.43
CA LEU A 313 22.43 -7.11 -7.99
C LEU A 313 23.48 -6.14 -7.43
N SER A 314 24.43 -5.69 -8.26
CA SER A 314 25.42 -4.67 -7.91
C SER A 314 24.87 -3.24 -7.91
N GLY A 315 23.62 -3.04 -8.34
CA GLY A 315 22.99 -1.73 -8.48
C GLY A 315 23.28 -1.03 -9.81
N ASP A 316 23.94 -1.69 -10.75
CA ASP A 316 24.18 -1.14 -12.09
C ASP A 316 22.99 -1.37 -13.03
N HIS A 317 22.85 -0.50 -14.03
CA HIS A 317 21.73 -0.49 -14.96
C HIS A 317 22.15 -1.05 -16.32
N ARG A 318 21.58 -2.19 -16.70
CA ARG A 318 21.85 -2.85 -17.98
C ARG A 318 20.80 -2.47 -19.03
N VAL A 319 21.26 -2.16 -20.24
CA VAL A 319 20.43 -1.99 -21.44
C VAL A 319 20.68 -3.15 -22.40
N ASP A 320 19.67 -3.54 -23.17
CA ASP A 320 19.80 -4.68 -24.09
C ASP A 320 18.77 -4.58 -25.23
N CYS A 321 18.78 -5.51 -26.18
CA CYS A 321 17.81 -5.53 -27.27
C CYS A 321 16.44 -6.07 -26.79
N ILE A 322 15.34 -5.46 -27.24
CA ILE A 322 13.99 -6.05 -27.13
C ILE A 322 13.53 -6.43 -28.52
N THR A 323 13.19 -7.71 -28.71
CA THR A 323 12.66 -8.24 -29.96
C THR A 323 11.25 -8.75 -29.76
N LEU A 324 10.31 -8.18 -30.50
CA LEU A 324 8.92 -8.60 -30.55
C LEU A 324 8.63 -9.23 -31.91
N GLY A 325 8.29 -10.52 -31.89
CA GLY A 325 7.96 -11.27 -33.09
C GLY A 325 6.62 -10.88 -33.71
N SER A 326 6.43 -11.31 -34.95
CA SER A 326 5.27 -10.97 -35.77
C SER A 326 3.94 -11.29 -35.08
N HIS A 327 2.93 -10.43 -35.22
CA HIS A 327 1.59 -10.61 -34.62
C HIS A 327 1.56 -10.72 -33.08
N THR A 328 2.55 -10.16 -32.39
CA THR A 328 2.53 -10.09 -30.92
C THR A 328 1.52 -9.06 -30.42
N ASN A 329 0.71 -9.44 -29.42
CA ASN A 329 -0.22 -8.52 -28.74
C ASN A 329 0.26 -8.24 -27.32
N LEU A 330 0.33 -6.97 -26.93
CA LEU A 330 0.76 -6.52 -25.61
C LEU A 330 -0.40 -5.92 -24.82
N GLY A 331 -0.86 -6.64 -23.78
CA GLY A 331 -1.92 -6.27 -22.85
C GLY A 331 -1.64 -5.02 -22.02
N ASN A 332 -2.67 -4.51 -21.34
CA ASN A 332 -2.55 -3.31 -20.50
C ASN A 332 -1.64 -3.58 -19.29
N PHE A 333 -0.86 -2.57 -18.87
CA PHE A 333 0.05 -2.64 -17.72
C PHE A 333 1.05 -3.80 -17.78
N CYS A 334 1.44 -4.27 -18.96
CA CYS A 334 2.54 -5.23 -19.06
C CYS A 334 3.90 -4.51 -19.07
N SER A 335 4.90 -5.12 -18.42
CA SER A 335 6.30 -4.67 -18.47
C SER A 335 7.15 -5.62 -19.31
N ILE A 336 7.92 -5.08 -20.25
CA ILE A 336 8.92 -5.83 -21.02
C ILE A 336 10.31 -5.34 -20.63
N LEU A 337 11.14 -6.24 -20.12
CA LEU A 337 12.48 -5.93 -19.65
C LEU A 337 13.53 -6.04 -20.77
N PRO A 338 14.70 -5.37 -20.64
CA PRO A 338 15.81 -5.48 -21.58
C PRO A 338 16.28 -6.92 -21.81
N GLY A 339 16.43 -7.30 -23.07
CA GLY A 339 16.92 -8.63 -23.47
C GLY A 339 15.78 -9.63 -23.72
N SER A 340 14.53 -9.19 -23.57
CA SER A 340 13.36 -10.03 -23.86
C SER A 340 13.23 -10.31 -25.35
N HIS A 341 12.98 -11.57 -25.68
CA HIS A 341 12.73 -12.03 -27.04
C HIS A 341 11.40 -12.81 -27.09
N LEU A 342 10.38 -12.20 -27.68
CA LEU A 342 9.09 -12.85 -27.91
C LEU A 342 9.01 -13.36 -29.34
N VAL A 343 8.69 -14.64 -29.52
CA VAL A 343 8.45 -15.23 -30.84
C VAL A 343 7.12 -14.77 -31.43
N SER A 344 6.91 -15.02 -32.72
CA SER A 344 5.69 -14.63 -33.43
C SER A 344 4.43 -15.27 -32.82
N TYR A 345 3.29 -14.60 -32.96
CA TYR A 345 1.97 -15.00 -32.45
C TYR A 345 1.89 -15.15 -30.93
N THR A 346 2.70 -14.40 -30.19
CA THR A 346 2.65 -14.36 -28.72
C THR A 346 1.60 -13.36 -28.22
N MET A 347 0.86 -13.69 -27.17
CA MET A 347 0.04 -12.73 -26.44
C MET A 347 0.59 -12.52 -25.04
N VAL A 348 0.93 -11.28 -24.71
CA VAL A 348 1.23 -10.86 -23.35
C VAL A 348 -0.07 -10.34 -22.73
N GLY A 349 -0.55 -11.01 -21.69
CA GLY A 349 -1.76 -10.62 -20.96
C GLY A 349 -1.58 -9.32 -20.18
N ASN A 350 -2.69 -8.84 -19.61
CA ASN A 350 -2.65 -7.67 -18.73
C ASN A 350 -1.85 -7.99 -17.46
N LEU A 351 -1.26 -6.98 -16.83
CA LEU A 351 -0.49 -7.13 -15.59
C LEU A 351 0.55 -8.29 -15.65
N THR A 352 1.33 -8.32 -16.73
CA THR A 352 2.29 -9.39 -17.01
C THR A 352 3.70 -8.85 -17.20
N ARG A 353 4.71 -9.51 -16.63
CA ARG A 353 6.11 -9.10 -16.74
C ARG A 353 6.93 -10.10 -17.54
N ILE A 354 7.42 -9.66 -18.70
CA ILE A 354 8.31 -10.43 -19.59
C ILE A 354 9.76 -10.10 -19.27
N THR A 355 10.58 -11.14 -19.11
CA THR A 355 12.01 -11.06 -18.80
C THR A 355 12.84 -11.80 -19.85
N ARG A 356 14.18 -11.65 -19.80
CA ARG A 356 15.11 -12.41 -20.65
C ARG A 356 14.99 -13.94 -20.47
N GLU A 357 14.58 -14.38 -19.29
CA GLU A 357 14.40 -15.80 -18.96
C GLU A 357 13.06 -16.36 -19.46
N THR A 358 12.17 -15.50 -19.98
CA THR A 358 10.86 -15.91 -20.48
C THR A 358 11.01 -16.58 -21.83
N ASN A 359 11.00 -17.90 -21.85
CA ASN A 359 10.96 -18.69 -23.08
C ASN A 359 9.56 -18.62 -23.70
N SER A 360 9.48 -18.26 -24.98
CA SER A 360 8.22 -18.13 -25.72
C SER A 360 8.16 -19.08 -26.91
N ASN A 361 7.00 -19.73 -27.08
CA ASN A 361 6.63 -20.49 -28.27
C ASN A 361 5.50 -19.79 -29.02
N SER A 362 5.38 -20.10 -30.31
CA SER A 362 4.33 -19.52 -31.15
C SER A 362 2.95 -19.90 -30.63
N GLY A 363 2.08 -18.91 -30.43
CA GLY A 363 0.72 -19.10 -29.89
C GLY A 363 0.62 -19.04 -28.36
N ASP A 364 1.73 -18.86 -27.64
CA ASP A 364 1.72 -18.78 -26.18
C ASP A 364 0.98 -17.52 -25.69
N VAL A 365 0.27 -17.68 -24.58
CA VAL A 365 -0.40 -16.59 -23.86
C VAL A 365 0.22 -16.48 -22.47
N PHE A 366 0.92 -15.37 -22.19
CA PHE A 366 1.58 -15.14 -20.92
C PHE A 366 0.71 -14.35 -19.96
N ILE A 367 0.66 -14.77 -18.69
CA ILE A 367 0.02 -14.02 -17.59
C ILE A 367 0.91 -14.06 -16.35
N GLY A 368 0.94 -12.94 -15.62
CA GLY A 368 1.45 -12.87 -14.25
C GLY A 368 2.87 -12.36 -14.08
N VAL A 369 3.32 -12.37 -12.83
CA VAL A 369 4.65 -11.90 -12.40
C VAL A 369 5.24 -12.96 -11.44
N PRO A 370 6.21 -13.78 -11.88
CA PRO A 370 6.78 -13.84 -13.23
C PRO A 370 5.80 -14.35 -14.29
N ALA A 371 6.02 -14.00 -15.56
CA ALA A 371 5.17 -14.46 -16.67
C ALA A 371 5.16 -15.99 -16.78
N ARG A 372 3.96 -16.58 -16.86
CA ARG A 372 3.74 -18.00 -17.10
C ARG A 372 2.87 -18.20 -18.32
N ALA A 373 3.24 -19.14 -19.18
CA ALA A 373 2.41 -19.53 -20.32
C ALA A 373 1.15 -20.25 -19.82
N MET A 374 -0.01 -19.86 -20.35
CA MET A 374 -1.28 -20.50 -20.06
C MET A 374 -1.35 -21.89 -20.69
N PRO A 375 -2.11 -22.84 -20.10
CA PRO A 375 -2.21 -24.20 -20.61
C PRO A 375 -2.95 -24.31 -21.96
N PHE A 376 -3.53 -23.21 -22.44
CA PHE A 376 -4.11 -23.12 -23.77
C PHE A 376 -3.28 -22.19 -24.65
N GLN A 377 -3.17 -22.55 -25.92
CA GLN A 377 -2.57 -21.70 -26.93
C GLN A 377 -3.66 -20.93 -27.67
N MET A 378 -3.28 -19.76 -28.17
CA MET A 378 -4.12 -19.04 -29.12
C MET A 378 -4.30 -19.90 -30.38
N PRO A 379 -5.54 -20.13 -30.85
CA PRO A 379 -5.73 -20.76 -32.13
C PRO A 379 -5.07 -19.91 -33.22
N SER A 380 -4.26 -20.54 -34.07
CA SER A 380 -3.60 -19.90 -35.22
C SER A 380 -4.65 -19.51 -36.26
N ARG A 381 -5.38 -18.43 -36.03
CA ARG A 381 -6.29 -17.85 -37.02
C ARG A 381 -5.56 -16.72 -37.74
N GLN A 382 -5.57 -16.81 -39.08
CA GLN A 382 -5.39 -15.64 -39.92
C GLN A 382 -6.47 -14.64 -39.54
N ALA A 383 -6.10 -13.57 -38.86
CA ALA A 383 -7.01 -12.45 -38.67
C ALA A 383 -7.41 -11.97 -40.06
N THR A 384 -8.72 -11.95 -40.35
CA THR A 384 -9.23 -11.21 -41.49
C THR A 384 -8.75 -9.77 -41.34
N GLU A 385 -8.03 -9.28 -42.34
CA GLU A 385 -7.58 -7.88 -42.41
C GLU A 385 -8.81 -6.97 -42.47
N ASP A 386 -9.40 -6.69 -41.32
CA ASP A 386 -10.16 -5.46 -41.19
C ASP A 386 -9.13 -4.33 -41.26
N GLN A 387 -8.93 -3.84 -42.48
CA GLN A 387 -8.36 -2.53 -42.70
C GLN A 387 -9.21 -1.55 -41.90
N ILE A 388 -8.73 -1.18 -40.72
CA ILE A 388 -9.24 -0.01 -40.00
C ILE A 388 -9.03 1.14 -40.97
N LYS A 389 -10.09 1.51 -41.72
CA LYS A 389 -10.06 2.62 -42.68
C LYS A 389 -9.69 3.87 -41.90
N THR A 390 -8.45 4.31 -42.09
CA THR A 390 -7.84 5.34 -41.29
C THR A 390 -8.06 6.71 -41.86
N ILE A 391 -8.05 7.68 -40.95
CA ILE A 391 -8.38 9.06 -41.25
C ILE A 391 -7.05 9.75 -41.59
N PRO A 392 -6.96 10.44 -42.75
CA PRO A 392 -5.76 11.18 -43.13
C PRO A 392 -5.24 12.10 -42.03
N PHE A 393 -3.91 12.23 -41.93
CA PHE A 393 -3.21 13.02 -40.91
C PHE A 393 -3.82 14.41 -40.71
N TRP A 394 -4.04 15.15 -41.80
CA TRP A 394 -4.58 16.51 -41.73
C TRP A 394 -5.99 16.58 -41.14
N LYS A 395 -6.85 15.58 -41.39
CA LYS A 395 -8.21 15.52 -40.82
C LYS A 395 -8.17 15.29 -39.32
N THR A 396 -7.18 14.56 -38.84
CA THR A 396 -6.95 14.32 -37.41
C THR A 396 -6.39 15.56 -36.72
N CYS A 397 -5.44 16.27 -37.34
CA CYS A 397 -4.97 17.58 -36.84
C CYS A 397 -6.11 18.60 -36.80
N PHE A 398 -6.97 18.60 -37.83
CA PHE A 398 -8.13 19.46 -37.92
C PHE A 398 -9.16 19.16 -36.83
N SER A 399 -9.49 17.89 -36.58
CA SER A 399 -10.42 17.50 -35.50
C SER A 399 -9.87 17.88 -34.12
N HIS A 400 -8.57 17.74 -33.89
CA HIS A 400 -7.91 18.21 -32.69
C HIS A 400 -8.03 19.74 -32.53
N TYR A 401 -7.67 20.49 -33.57
CA TYR A 401 -7.75 21.95 -33.58
C TYR A 401 -9.16 22.44 -33.27
N ILE A 402 -10.18 21.86 -33.92
CA ILE A 402 -11.58 22.17 -33.65
C ILE A 402 -11.96 21.87 -32.20
N SER A 403 -11.57 20.70 -31.66
CA SER A 403 -11.84 20.34 -30.26
C SER A 403 -11.29 21.40 -29.30
N LYS A 404 -10.05 21.86 -29.54
CA LYS A 404 -9.41 22.92 -28.73
C LYS A 404 -10.08 24.27 -28.89
N CYS A 405 -10.45 24.66 -30.11
CA CYS A 405 -11.20 25.90 -30.35
C CYS A 405 -12.53 25.90 -29.59
N LEU A 406 -13.27 24.78 -29.62
CA LEU A 406 -14.53 24.62 -28.90
C LEU A 406 -14.30 24.71 -27.39
N LEU A 407 -13.33 23.95 -26.86
CA LEU A 407 -12.99 23.96 -25.44
C LEU A 407 -12.65 25.39 -24.97
N ILE A 408 -11.67 26.04 -25.62
CA ILE A 408 -11.21 27.36 -25.20
C ILE A 408 -12.31 28.40 -25.38
N GLY A 409 -13.08 28.32 -26.47
CA GLY A 409 -14.23 29.19 -26.72
C GLY A 409 -15.27 29.13 -25.60
N ILE A 410 -15.61 27.92 -25.14
CA ILE A 410 -16.54 27.71 -24.01
C ILE A 410 -16.00 28.38 -22.74
N TYR A 411 -14.72 28.16 -22.42
CA TYR A 411 -14.11 28.72 -21.21
C TYR A 411 -13.99 30.26 -21.24
N LEU A 412 -13.69 30.84 -22.41
CA LEU A 412 -13.64 32.29 -22.56
C LEU A 412 -15.03 32.92 -22.50
N SER A 413 -16.05 32.27 -23.07
CA SER A 413 -17.40 32.84 -23.16
C SER A 413 -18.17 32.72 -21.85
N CYS A 414 -17.98 31.62 -21.12
CA CYS A 414 -18.76 31.29 -19.93
C CYS A 414 -17.96 31.39 -18.62
N GLY A 415 -16.70 31.82 -18.72
CA GLY A 415 -15.77 31.95 -17.59
C GLY A 415 -15.36 30.61 -16.98
N LEU A 416 -14.50 30.68 -15.96
CA LEU A 416 -13.92 29.51 -15.28
C LEU A 416 -14.93 28.67 -14.48
N VAL A 417 -16.12 29.22 -14.20
CA VAL A 417 -17.19 28.52 -13.45
C VAL A 417 -18.23 27.95 -14.41
N GLY A 418 -18.73 28.75 -15.36
CA GLY A 418 -19.75 28.30 -16.31
C GLY A 418 -19.20 27.38 -17.40
N GLY A 419 -17.94 27.60 -17.83
CA GLY A 419 -17.27 26.82 -18.86
C GLY A 419 -17.22 25.31 -18.59
N PRO A 420 -16.71 24.87 -17.42
CA PRO A 420 -16.69 23.44 -17.06
C PRO A 420 -18.07 22.78 -17.05
N ILE A 421 -19.10 23.48 -16.56
CA ILE A 421 -20.47 22.95 -16.50
C ILE A 421 -21.03 22.74 -17.91
N ILE A 422 -20.93 23.77 -18.75
CA ILE A 422 -21.42 23.73 -20.14
C ILE A 422 -20.65 22.67 -20.94
N HIS A 423 -19.32 22.63 -20.80
CA HIS A 423 -18.50 21.61 -21.45
C HIS A 423 -18.93 20.19 -21.03
N THR A 424 -19.19 19.97 -19.74
CA THR A 424 -19.69 18.68 -19.23
C THR A 424 -21.03 18.31 -19.83
N ILE A 425 -21.99 19.24 -19.91
CA ILE A 425 -23.32 19.01 -20.49
C ILE A 425 -23.18 18.64 -21.98
N ILE A 426 -22.37 19.39 -22.73
CA ILE A 426 -22.12 19.13 -24.16
C ILE A 426 -21.54 17.74 -24.35
N VAL A 427 -20.46 17.39 -23.63
CA VAL A 427 -19.80 16.10 -23.80
C VAL A 427 -20.71 14.94 -23.40
N CYS A 428 -21.44 15.04 -22.28
CA CYS A 428 -22.40 14.00 -21.90
C CYS A 428 -23.52 13.82 -22.94
N SER A 429 -24.01 14.91 -23.52
CA SER A 429 -25.08 14.88 -24.54
C SER A 429 -24.58 14.30 -25.86
N LEU A 430 -23.42 14.75 -26.33
CA LEU A 430 -22.80 14.26 -27.56
C LEU A 430 -22.36 12.80 -27.43
N TYR A 431 -21.87 12.39 -26.26
CA TYR A 431 -21.45 11.01 -26.05
C TYR A 431 -22.63 10.04 -26.02
N ARG A 432 -23.79 10.44 -25.49
CA ARG A 432 -25.03 9.64 -25.63
C ARG A 432 -25.44 9.49 -27.09
N TRP A 433 -25.18 10.50 -27.92
CA TRP A 433 -25.43 10.46 -29.36
C TRP A 433 -24.32 9.73 -30.16
N TYR A 434 -23.14 9.54 -29.58
CA TYR A 434 -21.95 8.96 -30.23
C TYR A 434 -22.23 7.61 -30.89
N SER A 435 -23.01 6.76 -30.24
CA SER A 435 -23.41 5.44 -30.75
C SER A 435 -24.26 5.51 -32.03
N TYR A 436 -24.93 6.64 -32.27
CA TYR A 436 -25.81 6.88 -33.43
C TYR A 436 -25.13 7.64 -34.57
N ALA A 437 -23.90 8.12 -34.38
CA ALA A 437 -23.18 8.88 -35.40
C ALA A 437 -22.54 7.95 -36.44
N ASP A 438 -22.93 8.04 -37.71
CA ASP A 438 -22.25 7.27 -38.78
C ASP A 438 -20.95 7.94 -39.28
N ASN A 439 -20.82 9.26 -39.07
CA ASN A 439 -19.68 10.02 -39.56
C ASN A 439 -18.44 9.86 -38.65
N LYS A 440 -17.37 9.30 -39.22
CA LYS A 440 -16.10 9.06 -38.50
C LYS A 440 -15.41 10.31 -37.97
N ILE A 441 -15.52 11.45 -38.65
CA ILE A 441 -14.91 12.72 -38.20
C ILE A 441 -15.63 13.22 -36.95
N ILE A 442 -16.96 13.15 -36.94
CA ILE A 442 -17.75 13.55 -35.77
C ILE A 442 -17.42 12.64 -34.57
N LYS A 443 -17.27 11.32 -34.79
CA LYS A 443 -16.80 10.40 -33.73
C LYS A 443 -15.42 10.80 -33.20
N GLN A 444 -14.47 11.18 -34.05
CA GLN A 444 -13.16 11.65 -33.59
C GLN A 444 -13.26 12.94 -32.76
N ILE A 445 -14.06 13.92 -33.20
CA ILE A 445 -14.24 15.18 -32.47
C ILE A 445 -14.87 14.90 -31.10
N ILE A 446 -15.94 14.08 -31.02
CA ILE A 446 -16.56 13.70 -29.75
C ILE A 446 -15.58 12.95 -28.85
N GLY A 447 -14.79 12.03 -29.42
CA GLY A 447 -13.73 11.33 -28.70
C GLY A 447 -12.69 12.28 -28.13
N LYS A 448 -12.25 13.28 -28.91
CA LYS A 448 -11.27 14.27 -28.45
C LYS A 448 -11.84 15.22 -27.41
N LEU A 449 -13.09 15.65 -27.56
CA LEU A 449 -13.79 16.44 -26.53
C LEU A 449 -13.93 15.65 -25.22
N ARG A 450 -14.17 14.32 -25.29
CA ARG A 450 -14.15 13.46 -24.10
C ARG A 450 -12.76 13.39 -23.46
N GLU A 451 -11.69 13.25 -24.25
CA GLU A 451 -10.32 13.28 -23.72
C GLU A 451 -9.97 14.63 -23.09
N ASP A 452 -10.41 15.73 -23.71
CA ASP A 452 -10.25 17.06 -23.14
C ASP A 452 -11.08 17.20 -21.83
N HIS A 453 -12.31 16.67 -21.80
CA HIS A 453 -13.16 16.61 -20.60
C HIS A 453 -12.51 15.80 -19.48
N ARG A 454 -11.87 14.68 -19.81
CA ARG A 454 -11.08 13.88 -18.88
C ARG A 454 -9.99 14.73 -18.23
N VAL A 455 -9.11 15.32 -19.05
CA VAL A 455 -7.93 16.06 -18.59
C VAL A 455 -8.28 17.32 -17.81
N PHE A 456 -9.19 18.15 -18.32
CA PHE A 456 -9.46 19.49 -17.77
C PHE A 456 -10.55 19.52 -16.70
N ILE A 457 -11.40 18.50 -16.59
CA ILE A 457 -12.52 18.49 -15.64
C ILE A 457 -12.47 17.25 -14.76
N CYS A 458 -12.45 16.05 -15.35
CA CYS A 458 -12.60 14.82 -14.57
C CYS A 458 -11.44 14.60 -13.60
N SER A 459 -10.21 15.02 -13.95
CA SER A 459 -9.03 14.98 -13.07
C SER A 459 -9.27 15.67 -11.72
N PHE A 460 -10.10 16.72 -11.68
CA PHE A 460 -10.46 17.44 -10.45
C PHE A 460 -11.55 16.75 -9.62
N LEU A 461 -12.33 15.86 -10.24
CA LEU A 461 -13.49 15.21 -9.61
C LEU A 461 -13.15 13.87 -8.97
N GLY A 462 -11.95 13.33 -9.20
CA GLY A 462 -11.49 12.09 -8.61
C GLY A 462 -11.63 12.07 -7.08
N ASN A 463 -11.91 10.88 -6.54
CA ASN A 463 -12.21 10.61 -5.14
C ASN A 463 -13.49 11.30 -4.58
N THR A 464 -14.34 11.88 -5.43
CA THR A 464 -15.60 12.54 -5.03
C THR A 464 -16.87 11.86 -5.57
N GLN A 465 -18.03 12.20 -4.98
CA GLN A 465 -19.34 11.79 -5.49
C GLN A 465 -19.72 12.51 -6.80
N TRP A 466 -19.04 13.59 -7.18
CA TRP A 466 -19.30 14.29 -8.43
C TRP A 466 -18.83 13.47 -9.63
N LEU A 467 -17.71 12.78 -9.52
CA LEU A 467 -17.25 11.85 -10.55
C LEU A 467 -18.23 10.69 -10.74
N VAL A 468 -18.78 10.15 -9.65
CA VAL A 468 -19.82 9.11 -9.71
C VAL A 468 -21.07 9.62 -10.43
N ARG A 469 -21.55 10.83 -10.09
CA ARG A 469 -22.70 11.46 -10.77
C ARG A 469 -22.43 11.67 -12.26
N LEU A 470 -21.20 12.07 -12.60
CA LEU A 470 -20.77 12.22 -13.98
C LEU A 470 -20.80 10.89 -14.73
N PHE A 471 -20.25 9.81 -14.16
CA PHE A 471 -20.33 8.48 -14.77
C PHE A 471 -21.78 8.02 -14.97
N ARG A 472 -22.68 8.28 -14.00
CA ARG A 472 -24.12 8.03 -14.15
C ARG A 472 -24.72 8.85 -15.30
N ALA A 473 -24.29 10.09 -15.50
CA ALA A 473 -24.71 10.91 -16.65
C ALA A 473 -24.22 10.33 -17.99
N TYR A 474 -23.01 9.77 -18.02
CA TYR A 474 -22.48 9.00 -19.15
C TYR A 474 -23.20 7.65 -19.38
N GLY A 475 -24.03 7.20 -18.45
CA GLY A 475 -24.87 6.00 -18.58
C GLY A 475 -24.43 4.81 -17.71
N ALA A 476 -23.42 4.98 -16.85
CA ALA A 476 -22.96 3.94 -15.94
C ALA A 476 -23.98 3.66 -14.82
N LYS A 477 -24.10 2.39 -14.41
CA LYS A 477 -24.95 1.98 -13.28
C LYS A 477 -24.11 1.88 -12.01
N ILE A 478 -23.99 2.98 -11.27
CA ILE A 478 -23.15 3.06 -10.07
C ILE A 478 -23.99 3.40 -8.85
N GLY A 479 -23.88 2.60 -7.80
CA GLY A 479 -24.54 2.77 -6.50
C GLY A 479 -24.06 4.02 -5.74
N ASN A 480 -24.63 4.25 -4.57
CA ASN A 480 -24.36 5.40 -3.72
C ASN A 480 -23.09 5.22 -2.90
N ASN A 481 -22.51 6.35 -2.50
CA ASN A 481 -21.31 6.40 -1.66
C ASN A 481 -20.14 5.63 -2.26
N VAL A 482 -19.98 5.56 -3.59
CA VAL A 482 -18.84 4.89 -4.26
C VAL A 482 -17.66 5.88 -4.38
N ILE A 483 -16.43 5.40 -4.23
CA ILE A 483 -15.22 6.23 -4.41
C ILE A 483 -14.45 5.70 -5.62
N ILE A 484 -14.20 6.58 -6.58
CA ILE A 484 -13.45 6.31 -7.79
C ILE A 484 -12.32 7.34 -7.85
N PRO A 485 -11.06 6.93 -7.95
CA PRO A 485 -9.91 7.84 -7.83
C PRO A 485 -9.67 8.67 -9.08
N ASP A 486 -9.91 8.08 -10.26
CA ASP A 486 -9.72 8.73 -11.56
C ASP A 486 -10.81 8.31 -12.55
N PHE A 487 -11.02 9.12 -13.59
CA PHE A 487 -11.89 8.79 -14.71
C PHE A 487 -11.39 7.57 -15.51
N CYS A 488 -10.08 7.27 -15.48
CA CYS A 488 -9.49 6.13 -16.18
C CYS A 488 -9.76 4.77 -15.50
N SER A 489 -10.17 4.77 -14.23
CA SER A 489 -10.43 3.54 -13.46
C SER A 489 -11.58 2.67 -13.98
N ILE A 490 -12.45 3.23 -14.82
CA ILE A 490 -13.58 2.50 -15.41
C ILE A 490 -13.53 2.66 -16.93
N TYR A 491 -13.22 1.56 -17.61
CA TYR A 491 -13.39 1.43 -19.05
C TYR A 491 -14.81 0.95 -19.37
N ASP A 492 -15.30 1.28 -20.57
CA ASP A 492 -16.63 0.87 -21.08
C ASP A 492 -17.74 1.02 -20.03
N TYR A 493 -17.84 2.20 -19.43
CA TYR A 493 -18.72 2.45 -18.29
C TYR A 493 -20.20 2.09 -18.52
N ASN A 494 -20.66 1.97 -19.78
CA ASN A 494 -21.99 1.46 -20.14
C ASN A 494 -22.17 -0.05 -19.93
N LEU A 495 -21.07 -0.79 -19.80
CA LEU A 495 -21.00 -2.23 -19.53
C LEU A 495 -20.67 -2.54 -18.06
N VAL A 496 -20.39 -1.52 -17.25
CA VAL A 496 -19.98 -1.67 -15.85
C VAL A 496 -21.14 -1.33 -14.91
N THR A 497 -21.44 -2.26 -14.02
CA THR A 497 -22.38 -2.06 -12.90
C THR A 497 -21.62 -2.12 -11.58
N ILE A 498 -21.74 -1.10 -10.75
CA ILE A 498 -21.08 -1.00 -9.44
C ILE A 498 -22.14 -0.80 -8.36
N GLY A 499 -22.10 -1.60 -7.31
CA GLY A 499 -22.98 -1.52 -6.15
C GLY A 499 -22.70 -0.32 -5.24
N ASP A 500 -23.41 -0.26 -4.12
CA ASP A 500 -23.22 0.78 -3.11
C ASP A 500 -21.90 0.57 -2.35
N HIS A 501 -21.32 1.66 -1.83
CA HIS A 501 -20.16 1.63 -0.94
C HIS A 501 -18.87 0.98 -1.49
N VAL A 502 -18.74 0.83 -2.81
CA VAL A 502 -17.53 0.31 -3.46
C VAL A 502 -16.37 1.32 -3.41
N ARG A 503 -15.14 0.83 -3.17
CA ARG A 503 -13.92 1.64 -3.04
C ARG A 503 -12.89 1.19 -4.06
N LEU A 504 -12.42 2.10 -4.91
CA LEU A 504 -11.27 1.88 -5.78
C LEU A 504 -10.09 2.73 -5.30
N ASN A 505 -8.89 2.15 -5.26
CA ASN A 505 -7.63 2.87 -5.04
C ASN A 505 -6.98 3.25 -6.37
N ILE A 506 -5.96 4.10 -6.31
CA ILE A 506 -5.21 4.56 -7.49
C ILE A 506 -4.73 3.38 -8.36
N ASN A 507 -4.86 3.51 -9.68
CA ASN A 507 -4.54 2.46 -10.68
C ASN A 507 -5.36 1.17 -10.52
N ALA A 508 -6.50 1.20 -9.83
CA ALA A 508 -7.47 0.11 -9.87
C ALA A 508 -8.41 0.27 -11.06
N ASP A 509 -8.49 -0.77 -11.89
CA ASP A 509 -9.13 -0.70 -13.19
C ASP A 509 -10.21 -1.76 -13.36
N ILE A 510 -11.34 -1.34 -13.94
CA ILE A 510 -12.44 -2.21 -14.33
C ILE A 510 -12.62 -2.10 -15.83
N SER A 511 -12.44 -3.21 -16.57
CA SER A 511 -12.58 -3.24 -18.01
C SER A 511 -13.72 -4.13 -18.49
N GLY A 512 -14.62 -3.56 -19.30
CA GLY A 512 -15.66 -4.29 -20.03
C GLY A 512 -15.20 -4.82 -21.39
N HIS A 513 -13.95 -4.57 -21.78
CA HIS A 513 -13.38 -5.03 -23.04
C HIS A 513 -12.08 -5.82 -22.87
N THR A 514 -11.86 -6.71 -23.83
CA THR A 514 -10.59 -7.40 -24.08
C THR A 514 -10.34 -7.32 -25.57
N PHE A 515 -9.07 -7.16 -25.95
CA PHE A 515 -8.69 -7.19 -27.34
C PHE A 515 -7.88 -8.45 -27.60
N GLU A 516 -8.50 -9.39 -28.30
CA GLU A 516 -7.97 -10.71 -28.55
C GLU A 516 -7.85 -10.88 -30.06
N GLN A 517 -6.65 -11.17 -30.57
CA GLN A 517 -6.41 -11.42 -32.00
C GLN A 517 -6.93 -10.31 -32.93
N ARG A 518 -6.70 -9.05 -32.57
CA ARG A 518 -7.20 -7.90 -33.36
C ARG A 518 -8.72 -7.71 -33.35
N ILE A 519 -9.43 -8.43 -32.48
CA ILE A 519 -10.88 -8.32 -32.30
C ILE A 519 -11.18 -7.75 -30.91
N LEU A 520 -11.98 -6.68 -30.88
CA LEU A 520 -12.53 -6.12 -29.65
C LEU A 520 -13.70 -7.00 -29.17
N LYS A 521 -13.56 -7.61 -28.00
CA LYS A 521 -14.62 -8.37 -27.31
C LYS A 521 -15.12 -7.58 -26.11
N LEU A 522 -16.42 -7.34 -26.09
CA LEU A 522 -17.12 -6.59 -25.05
C LEU A 522 -17.97 -7.52 -24.20
N VAL A 523 -17.79 -7.50 -22.89
CA VAL A 523 -18.58 -8.30 -21.93
C VAL A 523 -18.86 -7.45 -20.68
N PRO A 524 -20.10 -7.38 -20.19
CA PRO A 524 -20.43 -6.65 -18.96
C PRO A 524 -19.66 -7.12 -17.73
N VAL A 525 -19.40 -6.20 -16.80
CA VAL A 525 -18.78 -6.48 -15.49
C VAL A 525 -19.70 -5.97 -14.38
N SER A 526 -19.88 -6.78 -13.32
CA SER A 526 -20.66 -6.37 -12.14
C SER A 526 -19.84 -6.46 -10.86
N VAL A 527 -19.74 -5.35 -10.15
CA VAL A 527 -19.12 -5.24 -8.83
C VAL A 527 -20.22 -5.03 -7.79
N GLY A 528 -20.39 -6.00 -6.88
CA GLY A 528 -21.38 -5.96 -5.81
C GLY A 528 -21.07 -4.92 -4.73
N ASN A 529 -21.98 -4.78 -3.78
CA ASN A 529 -21.88 -3.76 -2.72
C ASN A 529 -20.62 -3.96 -1.86
N SER A 530 -20.08 -2.85 -1.35
CA SER A 530 -19.00 -2.82 -0.35
C SER A 530 -17.72 -3.56 -0.77
N CYS A 531 -17.49 -3.73 -2.07
CA CYS A 531 -16.22 -4.25 -2.56
C CYS A 531 -15.10 -3.21 -2.43
N VAL A 532 -13.89 -3.67 -2.12
CA VAL A 532 -12.68 -2.84 -2.06
C VAL A 532 -11.68 -3.38 -3.08
N ILE A 533 -11.30 -2.54 -4.03
CA ILE A 533 -10.33 -2.86 -5.09
C ILE A 533 -9.09 -2.00 -4.85
N MET A 534 -8.00 -2.63 -4.40
CA MET A 534 -6.76 -1.93 -4.05
C MET A 534 -5.89 -1.62 -5.28
N SER A 535 -4.84 -0.82 -5.06
CA SER A 535 -4.00 -0.25 -6.11
C SER A 535 -3.43 -1.27 -7.09
N GLY A 536 -3.45 -0.92 -8.38
CA GLY A 536 -2.92 -1.74 -9.46
C GLY A 536 -3.72 -3.01 -9.75
N SER A 537 -4.87 -3.22 -9.11
CA SER A 537 -5.73 -4.39 -9.39
C SER A 537 -6.56 -4.17 -10.64
N MET A 538 -6.78 -5.23 -11.41
CA MET A 538 -7.58 -5.18 -12.64
C MET A 538 -8.70 -6.21 -12.61
N VAL A 539 -9.92 -5.77 -12.92
CA VAL A 539 -11.10 -6.64 -13.11
C VAL A 539 -11.39 -6.78 -14.60
N MET A 540 -11.26 -8.00 -15.11
CA MET A 540 -11.45 -8.32 -16.54
C MET A 540 -12.94 -8.41 -16.94
N PRO A 541 -13.26 -8.44 -18.25
CA PRO A 541 -14.63 -8.53 -18.73
C PRO A 541 -15.35 -9.80 -18.27
N GLY A 542 -16.67 -9.72 -18.07
CA GLY A 542 -17.50 -10.85 -17.66
C GLY A 542 -17.45 -11.19 -16.17
N CYS A 543 -16.57 -10.56 -15.40
CA CYS A 543 -16.43 -10.84 -13.97
C CYS A 543 -17.65 -10.40 -13.16
N LYS A 544 -17.93 -11.16 -12.10
CA LYS A 544 -18.97 -10.84 -11.11
C LYS A 544 -18.40 -10.93 -9.70
N LEU A 545 -18.23 -9.78 -9.05
CA LEU A 545 -17.90 -9.71 -7.62
C LEU A 545 -19.23 -9.63 -6.87
N MET A 546 -19.54 -10.62 -6.03
CA MET A 546 -20.87 -10.75 -5.43
C MET A 546 -21.13 -9.78 -4.27
N GLY A 547 -20.09 -9.18 -3.67
CA GLY A 547 -20.21 -8.18 -2.61
C GLY A 547 -19.27 -8.44 -1.43
N ASN A 548 -18.85 -7.38 -0.73
CA ASN A 548 -17.83 -7.43 0.33
C ASN A 548 -16.53 -8.13 -0.11
N ASN A 549 -16.22 -8.11 -1.40
CA ASN A 549 -15.00 -8.68 -1.93
C ASN A 549 -13.83 -7.71 -1.72
N ARG A 550 -12.65 -8.25 -1.41
CA ARG A 550 -11.44 -7.46 -1.22
C ARG A 550 -10.34 -7.94 -2.15
N LEU A 551 -9.92 -7.08 -3.08
CA LEU A 551 -8.78 -7.33 -3.96
C LEU A 551 -7.58 -6.60 -3.39
N TYR A 552 -6.52 -7.32 -3.04
CA TYR A 552 -5.24 -6.75 -2.56
C TYR A 552 -4.43 -6.12 -3.71
N PRO A 553 -3.39 -5.32 -3.44
CA PRO A 553 -2.64 -4.66 -4.50
C PRO A 553 -2.12 -5.65 -5.54
N PHE A 554 -2.11 -5.24 -6.81
CA PHE A 554 -1.78 -6.12 -7.95
C PHE A 554 -2.56 -7.44 -7.98
N THR A 555 -3.88 -7.37 -7.89
CA THR A 555 -4.75 -8.55 -8.10
C THR A 555 -5.40 -8.51 -9.48
N LEU A 556 -5.25 -9.57 -10.27
CA LEU A 556 -5.86 -9.72 -11.60
C LEU A 556 -7.02 -10.72 -11.53
N VAL A 557 -8.25 -10.23 -11.58
CA VAL A 557 -9.45 -11.08 -11.65
C VAL A 557 -9.65 -11.51 -13.11
N MET A 558 -9.66 -12.82 -13.36
CA MET A 558 -9.66 -13.37 -14.71
C MET A 558 -11.05 -13.30 -15.34
N LYS A 559 -11.07 -13.26 -16.68
CA LYS A 559 -12.28 -13.15 -17.49
C LYS A 559 -13.34 -14.17 -17.07
N ASN A 560 -14.57 -13.70 -16.87
CA ASN A 560 -15.72 -14.49 -16.44
C ASN A 560 -15.65 -15.09 -15.01
N ASP A 561 -14.70 -14.68 -14.17
CA ASP A 561 -14.64 -15.15 -12.79
C ASP A 561 -15.83 -14.67 -11.95
N LEU A 562 -16.27 -15.54 -11.04
CA LEU A 562 -17.30 -15.26 -10.04
C LEU A 562 -16.67 -15.30 -8.64
N LEU A 563 -16.51 -14.12 -8.02
CA LEU A 563 -15.97 -14.02 -6.66
C LEU A 563 -17.13 -14.06 -5.67
N GLN A 564 -17.17 -15.14 -4.86
CA GLN A 564 -18.18 -15.35 -3.83
C GLN A 564 -18.16 -14.21 -2.79
N PRO A 565 -19.28 -13.85 -2.15
CA PRO A 565 -19.31 -12.71 -1.24
C PRO A 565 -18.41 -12.92 -0.01
N ASN A 566 -17.93 -11.83 0.59
CA ASN A 566 -17.06 -11.83 1.79
C ASN A 566 -15.72 -12.57 1.62
N THR A 567 -15.21 -12.66 0.39
CA THR A 567 -13.92 -13.30 0.11
C THR A 567 -12.84 -12.26 -0.23
N GLN A 568 -11.62 -12.56 0.16
CA GLN A 568 -10.45 -11.74 -0.17
C GLN A 568 -9.60 -12.47 -1.21
N TRP A 569 -8.94 -11.71 -2.06
CA TRP A 569 -8.20 -12.22 -3.20
C TRP A 569 -6.90 -11.45 -3.38
N LYS A 570 -5.86 -12.17 -3.78
CA LYS A 570 -4.53 -11.65 -4.03
C LYS A 570 -3.88 -12.39 -5.19
N GLY A 571 -3.03 -11.72 -5.96
CA GLY A 571 -2.13 -12.34 -6.93
C GLY A 571 -2.49 -12.15 -8.41
N LEU A 572 -1.56 -12.59 -9.26
CA LEU A 572 -1.62 -12.50 -10.72
C LEU A 572 -1.43 -13.90 -11.33
N PRO A 573 -2.50 -14.70 -11.54
CA PRO A 573 -3.93 -14.37 -11.39
C PRO A 573 -4.43 -14.40 -9.94
N ALA A 574 -5.60 -13.83 -9.71
CA ALA A 574 -6.25 -13.76 -8.39
C ALA A 574 -6.50 -15.15 -7.80
N GLN A 575 -6.01 -15.36 -6.58
CA GLN A 575 -6.27 -16.56 -5.79
C GLN A 575 -6.98 -16.17 -4.49
N SER A 576 -7.81 -17.09 -3.98
CA SER A 576 -8.48 -16.87 -2.70
C SER A 576 -7.41 -16.72 -1.63
N TYR A 577 -7.47 -15.59 -0.94
CA TYR A 577 -6.52 -15.21 0.08
C TYR A 577 -7.27 -15.19 1.41
N VAL A 578 -6.84 -16.04 2.33
CA VAL A 578 -7.19 -15.87 3.73
C VAL A 578 -6.01 -15.13 4.33
N ALA A 579 -6.19 -13.85 4.65
CA ALA A 579 -5.15 -13.09 5.29
C ALA A 579 -4.66 -13.85 6.54
N LYS A 580 -3.37 -14.20 6.59
CA LYS A 580 -2.69 -14.32 7.90
C LYS A 580 -2.88 -12.94 8.52
N SER A 581 -3.67 -12.85 9.59
CA SER A 581 -4.31 -11.61 10.02
C SER A 581 -3.31 -10.49 10.34
N VAL A 582 -2.92 -9.73 9.32
CA VAL A 582 -2.45 -8.36 9.46
C VAL A 582 -3.71 -7.51 9.43
N LEU A 583 -4.29 -7.30 10.62
CA LEU A 583 -5.30 -6.28 10.91
C LEU A 583 -6.48 -6.23 9.91
N SER A 584 -7.35 -7.22 9.95
CA SER A 584 -8.76 -7.03 9.55
C SER A 584 -9.62 -7.12 10.80
N ARG A 585 -9.96 -5.96 11.37
CA ARG A 585 -11.10 -5.81 12.27
C ARG A 585 -12.37 -6.12 11.47
N SER A 586 -12.79 -7.38 11.43
CA SER A 586 -14.18 -7.75 11.13
C SER A 586 -15.03 -7.48 12.36
N ALA A 587 -16.18 -6.85 12.15
CA ALA A 587 -17.06 -6.30 13.19
C ALA A 587 -17.47 -7.32 14.28
N PRO A 588 -17.55 -6.93 15.57
CA PRO A 588 -18.48 -7.53 16.52
C PRO A 588 -19.86 -6.87 16.29
N ILE A 589 -20.96 -7.58 16.06
CA ILE A 589 -21.78 -8.31 17.03
C ILE A 589 -21.89 -7.55 18.37
N CYS A 590 -23.06 -6.93 18.55
CA CYS A 590 -23.66 -6.35 19.76
C CYS A 590 -23.04 -5.05 20.32
N ASP A 591 -23.72 -3.93 20.04
CA ASP A 591 -23.32 -2.52 20.27
C ASP A 591 -23.56 -1.97 21.69
N ASP A 592 -23.82 -2.82 22.69
CA ASP A 592 -24.29 -2.36 24.01
C ASP A 592 -23.33 -2.61 25.18
N VAL A 593 -22.23 -3.35 24.98
CA VAL A 593 -21.32 -3.70 26.11
C VAL A 593 -20.09 -2.79 26.22
N VAL A 594 -19.68 -2.08 25.14
CA VAL A 594 -18.41 -1.31 25.11
C VAL A 594 -18.54 0.16 25.53
N LYS A 595 -19.77 0.70 25.63
CA LYS A 595 -19.99 2.13 25.93
C LYS A 595 -19.64 2.55 27.37
N CYS A 596 -19.42 1.61 28.29
CA CYS A 596 -19.04 1.94 29.67
C CYS A 596 -17.53 2.13 29.91
N GLN A 597 -16.64 1.80 28.95
CA GLN A 597 -15.18 1.92 29.14
C GLN A 597 -14.47 2.91 28.19
N GLN A 598 -15.15 3.45 27.17
CA GLN A 598 -14.54 4.34 26.16
C GLN A 598 -14.88 5.83 26.32
N LYS A 599 -14.67 6.39 27.51
CA LYS A 599 -14.38 7.83 27.63
C LYS A 599 -12.99 7.98 28.22
N SER A 600 -12.09 8.49 27.39
CA SER A 600 -10.66 8.77 27.60
C SER A 600 -9.74 7.57 27.83
N MET A 601 -9.18 7.00 26.75
CA MET A 601 -7.77 6.61 26.67
C MET A 601 -7.39 6.24 25.22
N ASN A 602 -6.29 6.83 24.72
CA ASN A 602 -5.79 6.67 23.36
C ASN A 602 -4.63 5.65 23.39
N PHE A 603 -4.84 4.42 22.92
CA PHE A 603 -3.95 3.30 23.23
C PHE A 603 -2.70 3.12 22.33
N ASP A 604 -2.61 3.79 21.17
CA ASP A 604 -1.32 3.93 20.46
C ASP A 604 -0.29 4.72 21.29
N ARG A 605 -0.77 5.55 22.23
CA ARG A 605 0.10 6.16 23.24
C ARG A 605 0.53 5.17 24.30
N LEU A 606 -0.23 4.12 24.64
CA LEU A 606 0.07 3.22 25.76
C LEU A 606 1.30 2.33 25.54
N SER A 607 1.57 1.84 24.33
CA SER A 607 2.79 1.04 24.08
C SER A 607 4.06 1.89 24.05
N VAL A 608 3.94 3.14 23.59
CA VAL A 608 5.00 4.15 23.62
C VAL A 608 5.20 4.67 25.04
N TRP A 609 4.12 4.85 25.79
CA TRP A 609 4.12 5.32 27.17
C TRP A 609 4.51 4.24 28.17
N TYR A 610 4.07 2.98 28.04
CA TYR A 610 4.55 1.87 28.87
C TYR A 610 6.06 1.70 28.71
N LYS A 611 6.61 1.90 27.51
CA LYS A 611 8.07 1.97 27.31
C LYS A 611 8.70 3.14 28.07
N GLN A 612 8.13 4.35 27.96
CA GLN A 612 8.61 5.55 28.69
C GLN A 612 8.52 5.40 30.21
N ILE A 613 7.39 4.94 30.73
CA ILE A 613 7.11 4.71 32.14
C ILE A 613 7.94 3.53 32.68
N SER A 614 8.09 2.44 31.91
CA SER A 614 8.96 1.32 32.30
C SER A 614 10.40 1.78 32.48
N SER A 615 10.88 2.73 31.68
CA SER A 615 12.21 3.34 31.86
C SER A 615 12.35 4.14 33.16
N ILE A 616 11.28 4.85 33.59
CA ILE A 616 11.21 5.56 34.87
C ILE A 616 11.26 4.55 36.03
N TYR A 617 10.44 3.49 35.95
CA TYR A 617 10.39 2.45 36.99
C TYR A 617 11.65 1.58 37.04
N THR A 618 12.35 1.35 35.91
CA THR A 618 13.58 0.55 35.90
C THR A 618 14.74 1.19 36.66
N ASN A 619 14.71 2.52 36.84
CA ASN A 619 15.74 3.26 37.59
C ASN A 619 15.52 3.24 39.11
N ILE A 620 14.39 2.69 39.58
CA ILE A 620 13.98 2.76 40.99
C ILE A 620 13.95 1.35 41.56
N ASN A 621 15.00 0.95 42.28
CA ASN A 621 15.13 -0.42 42.82
C ASN A 621 14.10 -0.77 43.93
N GLU A 622 13.41 0.23 44.46
CA GLU A 622 12.49 0.11 45.61
C GLU A 622 11.16 -0.59 45.26
N LEU A 623 10.69 -0.52 44.01
CA LEU A 623 9.40 -1.08 43.59
C LEU A 623 9.56 -2.45 42.92
N GLN A 624 9.48 -3.56 43.66
CA GLN A 624 9.73 -4.89 43.08
C GLN A 624 8.51 -5.53 42.40
N PHE A 625 7.30 -5.27 42.90
CA PHE A 625 6.04 -5.82 42.38
C PHE A 625 5.19 -4.74 41.72
N MET A 626 4.40 -5.12 40.70
CA MET A 626 3.49 -4.20 40.00
C MET A 626 2.02 -4.62 40.06
N ASN A 627 1.72 -5.81 40.58
CA ASN A 627 0.33 -6.28 40.70
C ASN A 627 -0.43 -5.58 41.83
N TRP A 628 -1.76 -5.67 41.84
CA TRP A 628 -2.59 -4.96 42.82
C TRP A 628 -2.59 -5.59 44.22
N GLY A 629 -2.19 -6.86 44.33
CA GLY A 629 -2.11 -7.59 45.60
C GLY A 629 -3.44 -8.18 46.06
N TYR A 630 -3.39 -8.98 47.12
CA TYR A 630 -4.53 -9.65 47.73
C TYR A 630 -4.39 -9.63 49.25
N ALA A 631 -5.41 -9.12 49.96
CA ALA A 631 -5.47 -9.07 51.41
C ALA A 631 -6.68 -9.87 51.93
N ASP A 632 -6.49 -10.60 53.03
CA ASP A 632 -7.62 -11.17 53.76
C ASP A 632 -8.33 -10.04 54.53
N LEU A 633 -9.66 -10.09 54.62
CA LEU A 633 -10.46 -8.95 55.12
C LEU A 633 -10.13 -8.52 56.57
N ASP A 634 -9.55 -9.42 57.36
CA ASP A 634 -9.16 -9.18 58.75
C ASP A 634 -7.69 -8.71 58.89
N GLU A 635 -6.95 -8.59 57.79
CA GLU A 635 -5.49 -8.39 57.79
C GLU A 635 -5.10 -6.94 57.47
N HIS A 636 -4.38 -6.28 58.37
CA HIS A 636 -3.86 -4.92 58.15
C HIS A 636 -2.37 -4.87 58.53
N PHE A 637 -1.50 -5.00 57.54
CA PHE A 637 -0.05 -4.95 57.67
C PHE A 637 0.51 -3.90 56.71
N ASP A 638 1.47 -3.09 57.15
CA ASP A 638 2.14 -2.12 56.28
C ASP A 638 3.15 -2.82 55.36
N ASP A 639 2.86 -2.88 54.06
CA ASP A 639 3.58 -3.73 53.12
C ASP A 639 4.76 -3.04 52.43
N ASN A 640 5.90 -3.04 53.12
CA ASN A 640 7.19 -2.63 52.55
C ASN A 640 7.95 -3.77 51.86
N THR A 641 7.38 -4.99 51.78
CA THR A 641 8.10 -6.21 51.34
C THR A 641 7.45 -6.93 50.15
N GLY A 642 6.35 -6.41 49.62
CA GLY A 642 5.54 -7.04 48.58
C GLY A 642 4.75 -8.26 49.07
N TYR A 643 4.40 -8.30 50.34
CA TYR A 643 3.61 -9.34 50.99
C TYR A 643 2.26 -9.56 50.28
N TYR A 644 1.47 -8.50 50.05
CA TYR A 644 0.15 -8.63 49.41
C TYR A 644 0.28 -9.05 47.95
N SER A 645 1.33 -8.62 47.26
CA SER A 645 1.63 -9.05 45.91
C SER A 645 2.00 -10.53 45.82
N LYS A 646 2.77 -11.05 46.79
CA LYS A 646 3.07 -12.49 46.89
C LYS A 646 1.81 -13.29 47.21
N LYS A 647 0.94 -12.79 48.10
CA LYS A 647 -0.36 -13.42 48.37
C LYS A 647 -1.20 -13.52 47.11
N LEU A 648 -1.27 -12.49 46.27
CA LEU A 648 -1.98 -12.58 45.00
C LEU A 648 -1.39 -13.67 44.11
N CYS A 649 -0.06 -13.73 43.94
CA CYS A 649 0.58 -14.84 43.21
C CYS A 649 0.19 -16.20 43.81
N GLN A 650 0.21 -16.33 45.13
CA GLN A 650 -0.17 -17.55 45.85
C GLN A 650 -1.64 -17.95 45.59
N GLN A 651 -2.54 -16.98 45.53
CA GLN A 651 -3.95 -17.21 45.17
C GLN A 651 -4.07 -17.64 43.70
N VAL A 652 -3.33 -17.07 42.75
CA VAL A 652 -3.44 -17.47 41.34
C VAL A 652 -2.91 -18.89 41.10
N LEU A 653 -1.92 -19.33 41.88
CA LEU A 653 -1.36 -20.67 41.81
C LEU A 653 -2.21 -21.76 42.48
N ALA A 654 -3.28 -21.38 43.18
CA ALA A 654 -4.02 -22.26 44.08
C ALA A 654 -4.41 -23.59 43.39
N ASN A 655 -4.07 -24.69 44.07
CA ASN A 655 -4.37 -26.08 43.67
C ASN A 655 -3.60 -26.62 42.44
N VAL A 656 -2.55 -25.94 41.95
CA VAL A 656 -1.66 -26.46 40.89
C VAL A 656 -0.25 -26.70 41.42
N THR A 657 0.26 -27.92 41.24
CA THR A 657 1.64 -28.27 41.63
C THR A 657 2.60 -27.83 40.54
N LEU A 658 3.49 -26.89 40.88
CA LEU A 658 4.48 -26.34 39.95
C LEU A 658 5.85 -27.05 39.99
N THR A 659 6.01 -28.02 40.89
CA THR A 659 7.27 -28.77 41.04
C THR A 659 7.56 -29.60 39.80
N ASP A 660 8.80 -29.47 39.29
CA ASP A 660 9.27 -30.15 38.07
C ASP A 660 8.42 -29.87 36.80
N GLN A 661 7.75 -28.72 36.73
CA GLN A 661 7.01 -28.25 35.55
C GLN A 661 7.81 -27.23 34.72
N ASN A 662 7.55 -27.14 33.42
CA ASN A 662 7.97 -26.04 32.56
C ASN A 662 6.93 -24.92 32.60
N ILE A 663 7.34 -23.73 33.04
CA ILE A 663 6.42 -22.61 33.32
C ILE A 663 6.75 -21.41 32.43
N LEU A 664 5.71 -20.84 31.82
CA LEU A 664 5.76 -19.58 31.09
C LEU A 664 4.92 -18.53 31.81
N GLU A 665 5.54 -17.44 32.29
CA GLU A 665 4.81 -16.28 32.80
C GLU A 665 4.76 -15.19 31.74
N VAL A 666 3.54 -14.80 31.37
CA VAL A 666 3.30 -13.75 30.38
C VAL A 666 3.07 -12.43 31.09
N GLY A 667 3.83 -11.40 30.71
CA GLY A 667 3.81 -10.11 31.39
C GLY A 667 4.48 -10.19 32.76
N CYS A 668 5.70 -10.73 32.81
CA CYS A 668 6.42 -10.94 34.07
C CYS A 668 6.79 -9.63 34.80
N GLY A 669 6.64 -8.47 34.13
CA GLY A 669 6.95 -7.18 34.69
C GLY A 669 8.37 -7.16 35.22
N ARG A 670 8.57 -6.64 36.44
CA ARG A 670 9.89 -6.55 37.08
C ARG A 670 10.42 -7.87 37.65
N GLY A 671 9.81 -9.02 37.36
CA GLY A 671 10.35 -10.35 37.66
C GLY A 671 10.31 -10.79 39.13
N ALA A 672 9.81 -9.98 40.06
CA ALA A 672 9.74 -10.36 41.48
C ALA A 672 8.75 -11.50 41.76
N GLY A 673 7.62 -11.54 41.03
CA GLY A 673 6.67 -12.65 41.05
C GLY A 673 7.33 -13.96 40.60
N ALA A 674 7.95 -13.95 39.41
CA ALA A 674 8.73 -15.06 38.88
C ALA A 674 9.80 -15.56 39.86
N ALA A 675 10.62 -14.66 40.41
CA ALA A 675 11.67 -14.97 41.37
C ALA A 675 11.13 -15.61 42.65
N TRP A 676 9.99 -15.12 43.14
CA TRP A 676 9.32 -15.70 44.30
C TRP A 676 8.79 -17.11 43.98
N CYS A 677 8.08 -17.30 42.86
CA CYS A 677 7.55 -18.59 42.42
C CYS A 677 8.64 -19.66 42.27
N VAL A 678 9.79 -19.32 41.67
CA VAL A 678 10.90 -20.26 41.49
C VAL A 678 11.50 -20.70 42.83
N ARG A 679 11.63 -19.76 43.78
CA ARG A 679 12.17 -20.02 45.12
C ARG A 679 11.21 -20.85 45.98
N THR A 680 9.90 -20.70 45.80
CA THR A 680 8.90 -21.40 46.62
C THR A 680 8.47 -22.74 46.04
N CYS A 681 8.44 -22.90 44.71
CA CYS A 681 7.84 -24.06 44.07
C CYS A 681 8.80 -25.00 43.33
N THR A 682 10.06 -24.60 43.12
CA THR A 682 11.12 -25.42 42.47
C THR A 682 10.71 -26.05 41.12
N PRO A 683 10.36 -25.23 40.10
CA PRO A 683 10.01 -25.73 38.77
C PRO A 683 11.21 -26.37 38.05
N ARG A 684 10.94 -27.04 36.92
CA ARG A 684 12.00 -27.54 36.01
C ARG A 684 12.62 -26.38 35.24
N SER A 685 11.78 -25.51 34.69
CA SER A 685 12.16 -24.26 34.05
C SER A 685 11.08 -23.21 34.25
N TYR A 686 11.48 -21.94 34.35
CA TYR A 686 10.59 -20.80 34.45
C TYR A 686 11.08 -19.69 33.51
N VAL A 687 10.22 -19.31 32.56
CA VAL A 687 10.51 -18.24 31.60
C VAL A 687 9.50 -17.11 31.80
N GLY A 688 9.99 -15.93 32.19
CA GLY A 688 9.18 -14.72 32.21
C GLY A 688 9.34 -13.94 30.90
N ILE A 689 8.23 -13.57 30.27
CA ILE A 689 8.26 -12.72 29.07
C ILE A 689 7.64 -11.35 29.30
N ASP A 690 8.24 -10.33 28.70
CA ASP A 690 7.74 -8.95 28.70
C ASP A 690 8.05 -8.26 27.37
N LEU A 691 7.27 -7.25 27.01
CA LEU A 691 7.43 -6.45 25.79
C LEU A 691 8.59 -5.44 25.92
N SER A 692 8.93 -5.02 27.14
CA SER A 692 9.94 -3.98 27.38
C SER A 692 11.34 -4.56 27.54
N ARG A 693 12.25 -4.13 26.66
CA ARG A 693 13.68 -4.48 26.75
C ARG A 693 14.31 -4.00 28.05
N ASP A 694 13.96 -2.81 28.52
CA ASP A 694 14.52 -2.23 29.74
C ASP A 694 14.10 -3.03 30.98
N VAL A 695 12.85 -3.52 31.00
CA VAL A 695 12.31 -4.38 32.05
C VAL A 695 13.03 -5.73 32.09
N ILE A 696 13.24 -6.37 30.92
CA ILE A 696 13.96 -7.64 30.85
C ILE A 696 15.43 -7.48 31.27
N ASN A 697 16.11 -6.43 30.82
CA ASN A 697 17.47 -6.12 31.26
C ASN A 697 17.56 -5.95 32.78
N LEU A 698 16.58 -5.28 33.40
CA LEU A 698 16.50 -5.16 34.84
C LEU A 698 16.28 -6.54 35.51
N CYS A 699 15.37 -7.35 34.98
CA CYS A 699 15.10 -8.70 35.52
C CYS A 699 16.35 -9.58 35.48
N GLU A 700 17.08 -9.59 34.37
CA GLU A 700 18.35 -10.30 34.25
C GLU A 700 19.39 -9.77 35.25
N LYS A 701 19.47 -8.45 35.42
CA LYS A 701 20.37 -7.83 36.40
C LYS A 701 20.03 -8.23 37.85
N LEU A 702 18.74 -8.28 38.21
CA LEU A 702 18.30 -8.55 39.58
C LEU A 702 18.27 -10.05 39.93
N TYR A 703 18.00 -10.92 38.96
CA TYR A 703 17.65 -12.32 39.23
C TYR A 703 18.45 -13.37 38.44
N SER A 704 19.47 -12.97 37.66
CA SER A 704 20.36 -13.91 36.93
C SER A 704 21.03 -14.98 37.81
N THR A 705 21.13 -14.76 39.11
CA THR A 705 21.68 -15.73 40.08
C THR A 705 20.70 -16.82 40.50
N ILE A 706 19.41 -16.68 40.17
CA ILE A 706 18.39 -17.68 40.51
C ILE A 706 18.42 -18.79 39.45
N PRO A 707 18.74 -20.04 39.82
CA PRO A 707 18.78 -21.14 38.87
C PRO A 707 17.37 -21.44 38.33
N ARG A 708 17.29 -21.86 37.07
CA ARG A 708 16.05 -22.24 36.36
C ARG A 708 15.09 -21.08 36.02
N LEU A 709 15.45 -19.84 36.37
CA LEU A 709 14.71 -18.64 35.99
C LEU A 709 15.41 -17.95 34.82
N SER A 710 14.65 -17.65 33.78
CA SER A 710 15.13 -16.87 32.62
C SER A 710 14.08 -15.86 32.18
N PHE A 711 14.53 -14.82 31.50
CA PHE A 711 13.67 -13.76 31.00
C PHE A 711 13.87 -13.58 29.50
N MET A 712 12.82 -13.21 28.79
CA MET A 712 12.88 -13.02 27.34
C MET A 712 11.99 -11.87 26.90
N ILE A 713 12.50 -11.09 25.94
CA ILE A 713 11.71 -10.05 25.29
C ILE A 713 10.82 -10.72 24.25
N ALA A 714 9.51 -10.68 24.44
CA ALA A 714 8.57 -11.25 23.48
C ALA A 714 7.20 -10.55 23.54
N ASP A 715 6.52 -10.49 22.39
CA ASP A 715 5.10 -10.13 22.33
C ASP A 715 4.26 -11.41 22.39
N PRO A 716 3.47 -11.63 23.46
CA PRO A 716 2.67 -12.83 23.63
C PRO A 716 1.51 -12.96 22.63
N LYS A 717 1.27 -11.93 21.80
CA LYS A 717 0.32 -11.95 20.68
C LYS A 717 0.97 -12.42 19.37
N THR A 718 2.29 -12.64 19.37
CA THR A 718 3.06 -13.10 18.22
C THR A 718 3.59 -14.51 18.45
N TYR A 719 4.18 -15.11 17.42
CA TYR A 719 4.76 -16.45 17.54
C TYR A 719 5.97 -16.43 18.50
N LEU A 720 5.79 -17.04 19.67
CA LEU A 720 6.83 -17.21 20.68
C LEU A 720 7.81 -18.31 20.24
N PRO A 721 9.11 -18.17 20.54
CA PRO A 721 10.15 -19.13 20.14
C PRO A 721 10.15 -20.40 21.01
N PHE A 722 8.97 -20.90 21.37
CA PHE A 722 8.75 -22.17 22.06
C PHE A 722 8.16 -23.19 21.09
N GLN A 723 8.59 -24.45 21.24
CA GLN A 723 7.99 -25.55 20.49
C GLN A 723 6.51 -25.68 20.86
N ASN A 724 5.70 -26.21 19.94
CA ASN A 724 4.31 -26.55 20.25
C ASN A 724 4.29 -27.51 21.44
N GLU A 725 3.35 -27.31 22.36
CA GLU A 725 3.13 -28.21 23.49
C GLU A 725 4.40 -28.44 24.33
N SER A 726 5.09 -27.36 24.70
CA SER A 726 6.35 -27.41 25.45
C SER A 726 6.24 -26.88 26.89
N MET A 727 5.17 -26.15 27.21
CA MET A 727 4.92 -25.57 28.54
C MET A 727 3.83 -26.34 29.26
N ASP A 728 4.06 -26.70 30.53
CA ASP A 728 3.09 -27.43 31.34
C ASP A 728 2.11 -26.47 32.06
N VAL A 729 2.61 -25.29 32.42
CA VAL A 729 1.83 -24.23 33.07
C VAL A 729 2.12 -22.88 32.42
N ILE A 730 1.05 -22.14 32.11
CA ILE A 730 1.14 -20.74 31.71
C ILE A 730 0.49 -19.88 32.78
N LEU A 731 1.15 -18.80 33.19
CA LEU A 731 0.69 -17.83 34.18
C LEU A 731 0.53 -16.45 33.53
N SER A 732 -0.59 -15.78 33.79
CA SER A 732 -0.85 -14.40 33.32
C SER A 732 -1.61 -13.63 34.41
N ILE A 733 -0.95 -12.66 35.03
CA ILE A 733 -1.53 -11.80 36.08
C ILE A 733 -1.63 -10.38 35.53
N GLU A 734 -2.86 -9.87 35.40
CA GLU A 734 -3.19 -8.49 34.98
C GLU A 734 -2.73 -8.11 33.56
N THR A 735 -2.06 -9.00 32.85
CA THR A 735 -1.48 -8.75 31.52
C THR A 735 -2.53 -8.50 30.44
N THR A 736 -3.72 -9.06 30.58
CA THR A 736 -4.81 -8.87 29.61
C THR A 736 -5.62 -7.61 29.87
N ASN A 737 -5.46 -6.96 31.03
CA ASN A 737 -6.18 -5.72 31.36
C ASN A 737 -5.73 -4.54 30.48
N ILE A 738 -4.58 -4.69 29.81
CA ILE A 738 -4.00 -3.73 28.87
C ILE A 738 -4.28 -4.11 27.39
N PHE A 739 -5.13 -5.11 27.12
CA PHE A 739 -5.51 -5.49 25.77
C PHE A 739 -6.78 -4.75 25.35
N ASP A 740 -6.68 -3.94 24.30
CA ASP A 740 -7.77 -3.02 23.92
C ASP A 740 -8.68 -3.57 22.81
N GLU A 741 -8.29 -4.71 22.24
CA GLU A 741 -8.96 -5.32 21.11
C GLU A 741 -9.18 -6.81 21.32
N ILE A 742 -10.38 -7.29 20.99
CA ILE A 742 -10.76 -8.72 20.98
C ILE A 742 -9.75 -9.56 20.17
N VAL A 743 -9.19 -8.98 19.10
CA VAL A 743 -8.18 -9.64 18.25
C VAL A 743 -6.89 -9.91 19.02
N ALA A 744 -6.45 -9.00 19.89
CA ALA A 744 -5.25 -9.18 20.71
C ALA A 744 -5.46 -10.31 21.74
N VAL A 745 -6.64 -10.38 22.35
CA VAL A 745 -7.04 -11.48 23.25
C VAL A 745 -7.05 -12.81 22.50
N LYS A 746 -7.58 -12.84 21.28
CA LYS A 746 -7.62 -14.04 20.42
C LYS A 746 -6.21 -14.54 20.06
N GLN A 747 -5.35 -13.65 19.56
CA GLN A 747 -3.96 -13.99 19.21
C GLN A 747 -3.18 -14.51 20.41
N PHE A 748 -3.34 -13.83 21.55
CA PHE A 748 -2.78 -14.28 22.82
C PHE A 748 -3.26 -15.69 23.18
N VAL A 749 -4.57 -15.95 23.17
CA VAL A 749 -5.10 -17.27 23.51
C VAL A 749 -4.67 -18.34 22.51
N ASP A 750 -4.68 -18.06 21.21
CA ASP A 750 -4.25 -19.01 20.17
C ASP A 750 -2.79 -19.44 20.41
N GLU A 751 -1.93 -18.49 20.75
CA GLU A 751 -0.52 -18.74 21.05
C GLU A 751 -0.33 -19.48 22.37
N MET A 752 -1.03 -19.08 23.44
CA MET A 752 -1.02 -19.81 24.71
C MET A 752 -1.49 -21.25 24.54
N THR A 753 -2.52 -21.45 23.69
CA THR A 753 -3.03 -22.78 23.35
C THR A 753 -2.00 -23.61 22.60
N ARG A 754 -1.22 -23.00 21.70
CA ARG A 754 -0.17 -23.68 20.92
C ARG A 754 0.97 -24.16 21.81
N VAL A 755 1.46 -23.31 22.72
CA VAL A 755 2.65 -23.62 23.54
C VAL A 755 2.32 -24.50 24.74
N LEU A 756 1.08 -24.48 25.24
CA LEU A 756 0.65 -25.31 26.37
C LEU A 756 0.49 -26.78 25.98
N THR A 757 1.02 -27.69 26.79
CA THR A 757 0.84 -29.14 26.63
C THR A 757 -0.63 -29.55 26.74
N PRO A 758 -1.05 -30.64 26.07
CA PRO A 758 -2.32 -31.28 26.38
C PRO A 758 -2.37 -31.61 27.88
N ASN A 759 -3.49 -31.36 28.54
CA ASN A 759 -3.65 -31.51 29.99
C ASN A 759 -2.93 -30.44 30.86
N GLY A 760 -2.21 -29.49 30.25
CA GLY A 760 -1.55 -28.39 30.94
C GLY A 760 -2.52 -27.35 31.52
N TYR A 761 -2.00 -26.49 32.40
CA TYR A 761 -2.77 -25.48 33.13
C TYR A 761 -2.53 -24.07 32.57
N PHE A 762 -3.60 -23.30 32.38
CA PHE A 762 -3.51 -21.86 32.16
C PHE A 762 -4.13 -21.12 33.35
N LEU A 763 -3.30 -20.37 34.06
CA LEU A 763 -3.64 -19.64 35.28
C LEU A 763 -3.76 -18.17 34.95
N TRP A 764 -4.97 -17.62 35.12
CA TRP A 764 -5.27 -16.26 34.70
C TRP A 764 -5.90 -15.45 35.84
N CYS A 765 -5.50 -14.20 35.94
CA CYS A 765 -6.06 -13.26 36.89
C CYS A 765 -6.20 -11.88 36.26
N GLY A 766 -7.38 -11.27 36.36
CA GLY A 766 -7.65 -9.97 35.74
C GLY A 766 -9.09 -9.49 35.90
N LEU A 767 -9.39 -8.38 35.24
CA LEU A 767 -10.72 -7.75 35.27
C LEU A 767 -11.72 -8.47 34.37
N CYS A 768 -12.96 -8.56 34.84
CA CYS A 768 -14.13 -9.08 34.13
C CYS A 768 -15.32 -8.12 34.28
N ASN A 769 -16.35 -8.37 33.48
CA ASN A 769 -17.68 -7.77 33.67
C ASN A 769 -18.32 -8.28 34.99
N VAL A 770 -19.44 -7.66 35.38
CA VAL A 770 -20.18 -7.94 36.62
C VAL A 770 -20.76 -9.36 36.69
N ASP A 771 -20.91 -10.03 35.55
CA ASP A 771 -21.29 -11.44 35.47
C ASP A 771 -20.08 -12.39 35.47
N GLY A 772 -18.88 -11.85 35.70
CA GLY A 772 -17.60 -12.54 35.59
C GLY A 772 -17.25 -12.97 34.16
N SER A 773 -17.94 -12.47 33.13
CA SER A 773 -17.59 -12.75 31.73
C SER A 773 -16.39 -11.90 31.28
N SER A 774 -15.59 -12.47 30.38
CA SER A 774 -14.58 -11.72 29.65
C SER A 774 -14.34 -12.39 28.30
N VAL A 775 -13.94 -11.58 27.31
CA VAL A 775 -13.61 -12.05 25.95
C VAL A 775 -12.61 -13.21 25.98
N LEU A 776 -11.67 -13.18 26.94
CA LEU A 776 -10.68 -14.23 27.13
C LEU A 776 -11.30 -15.54 27.61
N ILE A 777 -12.16 -15.48 28.65
CA ILE A 777 -12.84 -16.65 29.19
C ILE A 777 -13.75 -17.27 28.11
N ASP A 778 -14.48 -16.44 27.39
CA ASP A 778 -15.41 -16.89 26.34
C ASP A 778 -14.63 -17.58 25.21
N TYR A 779 -13.50 -17.01 24.79
CA TYR A 779 -12.71 -17.57 23.69
C TYR A 779 -11.98 -18.87 24.08
N LEU A 780 -11.46 -18.97 25.30
CA LEU A 780 -10.86 -20.22 25.82
C LEU A 780 -11.89 -21.36 25.92
N THR A 781 -13.15 -21.04 26.19
CA THR A 781 -14.21 -22.03 26.39
C THR A 781 -15.02 -22.34 25.13
N ALA A 782 -15.07 -21.43 24.14
CA ALA A 782 -15.91 -21.54 22.93
C ALA A 782 -15.73 -22.83 22.12
N ASN A 783 -14.50 -23.33 22.00
CA ASN A 783 -14.20 -24.52 21.19
C ASN A 783 -14.05 -25.80 22.03
N ASN A 784 -14.48 -25.78 23.30
CA ASN A 784 -14.30 -26.88 24.24
C ASN A 784 -12.82 -27.28 24.46
N THR A 785 -11.85 -26.47 24.05
CA THR A 785 -10.40 -26.70 24.18
C THR A 785 -9.95 -26.63 25.63
N PHE A 786 -10.51 -25.70 26.42
CA PHE A 786 -10.21 -25.56 27.84
C PHE A 786 -11.44 -25.85 28.70
N ILE A 787 -11.19 -26.41 29.89
CA ILE A 787 -12.19 -26.58 30.95
C ILE A 787 -11.81 -25.64 32.09
N ILE A 788 -12.77 -24.89 32.62
CA ILE A 788 -12.59 -24.13 33.85
C ILE A 788 -12.62 -25.11 35.03
N LYS A 789 -11.49 -25.20 35.75
CA LYS A 789 -11.37 -26.01 36.98
C LYS A 789 -11.79 -25.23 38.20
N GLU A 790 -11.47 -23.95 38.24
CA GLU A 790 -11.77 -23.07 39.35
C GLU A 790 -11.97 -21.65 38.82
N LYS A 791 -12.95 -20.93 39.34
CA LYS A 791 -13.23 -19.53 39.01
C LYS A 791 -13.73 -18.83 40.27
N VAL A 792 -12.98 -17.86 40.77
CA VAL A 792 -13.25 -17.20 42.05
C VAL A 792 -13.18 -15.68 41.88
N ASN A 793 -14.22 -14.99 42.33
CA ASN A 793 -14.25 -13.53 42.43
C ASN A 793 -13.45 -13.11 43.67
N ILE A 794 -12.44 -12.27 43.47
CA ILE A 794 -11.54 -11.79 44.53
C ILE A 794 -11.55 -10.25 44.64
N THR A 795 -12.58 -9.60 44.07
CA THR A 795 -12.69 -8.13 44.00
C THR A 795 -12.55 -7.47 45.36
N THR A 796 -13.25 -7.98 46.39
CA THR A 796 -13.23 -7.40 47.74
C THR A 796 -11.84 -7.47 48.38
N ASN A 797 -11.13 -8.58 48.18
CA ASN A 797 -9.76 -8.77 48.71
C ASN A 797 -8.73 -7.88 48.00
N VAL A 798 -8.91 -7.64 46.70
CA VAL A 798 -8.06 -6.75 45.91
C VAL A 798 -8.30 -5.29 46.27
N LEU A 799 -9.57 -4.87 46.41
CA LEU A 799 -9.91 -3.53 46.89
C LEU A 799 -9.32 -3.27 48.28
N HIS A 800 -9.43 -4.23 49.19
CA HIS A 800 -8.86 -4.12 50.53
C HIS A 800 -7.33 -4.01 50.49
N ALA A 801 -6.65 -4.76 49.63
CA ALA A 801 -5.20 -4.62 49.43
C ALA A 801 -4.82 -3.24 48.84
N LEU A 802 -5.62 -2.71 47.92
CA LEU A 802 -5.40 -1.39 47.31
C LEU A 802 -5.58 -0.27 48.34
N ASP A 803 -6.55 -0.39 49.26
CA ASP A 803 -6.77 0.57 50.33
C ASP A 803 -5.57 0.65 51.27
N ILE A 804 -5.04 -0.51 51.70
CA ILE A 804 -3.87 -0.59 52.58
C ILE A 804 -2.63 0.00 51.90
N GLN A 805 -2.43 -0.28 50.61
CA GLN A 805 -1.26 0.17 49.84
C GLN A 805 -1.41 1.59 49.24
N SER A 806 -2.55 2.25 49.43
CA SER A 806 -2.89 3.49 48.71
C SER A 806 -1.91 4.63 48.98
N ASN A 807 -1.54 4.85 50.24
CA ASN A 807 -0.62 5.92 50.64
C ASN A 807 0.79 5.71 50.08
N SER A 808 1.35 4.52 50.21
CA SER A 808 2.71 4.23 49.73
C SER A 808 2.82 4.29 48.20
N ARG A 809 1.79 3.84 47.48
CA ARG A 809 1.69 3.96 46.02
C ARG A 809 1.51 5.40 45.56
N ALA A 810 0.69 6.19 46.25
CA ALA A 810 0.51 7.62 45.96
C ALA A 810 1.82 8.40 46.15
N ASP A 811 2.49 8.20 47.29
CA ASP A 811 3.78 8.83 47.61
C ASP A 811 4.86 8.46 46.60
N PHE A 812 4.88 7.20 46.14
CA PHE A 812 5.79 6.75 45.10
C PHE A 812 5.56 7.50 43.78
N ILE A 813 4.31 7.57 43.33
CA ILE A 813 3.95 8.25 42.08
C ILE A 813 4.30 9.74 42.16
N ASP A 814 4.01 10.39 43.28
CA ASP A 814 4.29 11.82 43.47
C ASP A 814 5.78 12.14 43.47
N ARG A 815 6.60 11.23 44.02
CA ARG A 815 8.06 11.42 44.12
C ARG A 815 8.79 11.18 42.80
N TYR A 816 8.35 10.20 42.02
CA TYR A 816 9.15 9.66 40.91
C TYR A 816 8.53 9.81 39.52
N VAL A 817 7.23 10.10 39.41
CA VAL A 817 6.52 10.27 38.13
C VAL A 817 6.33 11.76 37.84
N GLN A 818 6.56 12.18 36.60
CA GLN A 818 6.36 13.58 36.19
C GLN A 818 4.88 13.98 36.31
N TYR A 819 4.62 15.22 36.72
CA TYR A 819 3.27 15.73 37.00
C TYR A 819 2.25 15.46 35.88
N ALA A 820 2.68 15.53 34.61
CA ALA A 820 1.81 15.30 33.45
C ALA A 820 1.25 13.86 33.37
N ASP A 821 1.88 12.90 34.07
CA ASP A 821 1.61 11.46 33.94
C ASP A 821 1.10 10.84 35.23
N GLN A 822 1.05 11.61 36.31
CA GLN A 822 0.63 11.15 37.63
C GLN A 822 -0.82 10.67 37.63
N GLU A 823 -1.75 11.44 37.04
CA GLU A 823 -3.17 11.05 36.97
C GLU A 823 -3.36 9.67 36.31
N TYR A 824 -2.63 9.44 35.23
CA TYR A 824 -2.66 8.19 34.48
C TYR A 824 -2.03 7.02 35.27
N CYS A 825 -0.86 7.25 35.90
CA CYS A 825 -0.20 6.23 36.72
C CYS A 825 -1.04 5.86 37.95
N ARG A 826 -1.75 6.82 38.54
CA ARG A 826 -2.67 6.60 39.66
C ARG A 826 -3.83 5.70 39.26
N LEU A 827 -4.39 5.89 38.06
CA LEU A 827 -5.42 5.00 37.50
C LEU A 827 -4.91 3.56 37.36
N LEU A 828 -3.73 3.36 36.75
CA LEU A 828 -3.15 2.02 36.57
C LEU A 828 -2.74 1.34 37.89
N ALA A 829 -2.32 2.13 38.87
CA ALA A 829 -1.98 1.65 40.21
C ALA A 829 -3.22 1.25 41.05
N GLY A 830 -4.43 1.50 40.54
CA GLY A 830 -5.69 1.17 41.21
C GLY A 830 -5.96 2.01 42.46
N LEU A 831 -5.50 3.27 42.51
CA LEU A 831 -5.67 4.09 43.70
C LEU A 831 -7.13 4.49 43.94
N PRO A 832 -7.55 4.62 45.22
CA PRO A 832 -8.86 5.17 45.57
C PRO A 832 -9.12 6.53 44.92
N GLY A 833 -10.36 6.75 44.45
CA GLY A 833 -10.77 7.98 43.74
C GLY A 833 -10.40 8.03 42.26
N THR A 834 -9.91 6.91 41.70
CA THR A 834 -9.73 6.74 40.26
C THR A 834 -10.90 5.97 39.67
N GLN A 835 -11.24 6.23 38.40
CA GLN A 835 -12.38 5.61 37.73
C GLN A 835 -12.36 4.07 37.79
N LEU A 836 -11.18 3.46 37.72
CA LEU A 836 -11.00 2.02 37.77
C LEU A 836 -11.33 1.42 39.15
N TYR A 837 -10.85 2.07 40.21
CA TYR A 837 -11.15 1.70 41.60
C TYR A 837 -12.65 1.89 41.88
N ASP A 838 -13.20 3.04 41.50
CA ASP A 838 -14.60 3.38 41.75
C ASP A 838 -15.54 2.40 41.04
N ASN A 839 -15.20 1.96 39.82
CA ASN A 839 -15.97 0.94 39.10
C ASN A 839 -15.97 -0.41 39.83
N MET A 840 -14.85 -0.84 40.42
CA MET A 840 -14.81 -2.08 41.21
C MET A 840 -15.58 -1.93 42.52
N GLN A 841 -15.44 -0.79 43.20
CA GLN A 841 -16.13 -0.53 44.47
C GLN A 841 -17.66 -0.44 44.29
N GLN A 842 -18.12 0.15 43.19
CA GLN A 842 -19.54 0.28 42.86
C GLN A 842 -20.15 -0.98 42.22
N GLY A 843 -19.33 -2.02 41.98
CA GLY A 843 -19.79 -3.27 41.35
C GLY A 843 -20.06 -3.15 39.85
N HIS A 844 -19.44 -2.20 39.16
CA HIS A 844 -19.47 -2.08 37.69
C HIS A 844 -18.38 -2.88 36.98
N ALA A 845 -17.36 -3.35 37.71
CA ALA A 845 -16.32 -4.25 37.25
C ALA A 845 -15.94 -5.22 38.37
N GLU A 846 -15.51 -6.42 38.01
CA GLU A 846 -15.09 -7.42 38.98
C GLU A 846 -13.68 -7.91 38.65
N TYR A 847 -12.97 -8.40 39.67
CA TYR A 847 -11.63 -8.92 39.55
C TYR A 847 -11.64 -10.41 39.91
N TRP A 848 -11.23 -11.25 38.96
CA TRP A 848 -11.37 -12.71 39.04
C TRP A 848 -10.03 -13.42 38.91
N ARG A 849 -9.90 -14.57 39.58
CA ARG A 849 -8.91 -15.60 39.23
C ARG A 849 -9.61 -16.78 38.58
N VAL A 850 -8.99 -17.35 37.55
CA VAL A 850 -9.52 -18.50 36.80
C VAL A 850 -8.40 -19.49 36.52
N VAL A 851 -8.68 -20.77 36.82
CA VAL A 851 -7.80 -21.91 36.53
C VAL A 851 -8.42 -22.68 35.37
N PHE A 852 -7.73 -22.66 34.23
CA PHE A 852 -8.11 -23.42 33.03
C PHE A 852 -7.25 -24.67 32.88
N ARG A 853 -7.81 -25.72 32.28
CA ARG A 853 -7.10 -26.94 31.91
C ARG A 853 -7.36 -27.30 30.45
N LYS A 854 -6.30 -27.48 29.65
CA LYS A 854 -6.40 -27.86 28.23
C LYS A 854 -6.79 -29.33 28.10
N LYS A 855 -7.76 -29.66 27.24
CA LYS A 855 -8.17 -31.05 27.00
C LYS A 855 -7.13 -31.84 26.20
N ILE A 856 -7.20 -33.17 26.29
CA ILE A 856 -6.41 -34.10 25.49
C ILE A 856 -7.14 -34.30 24.14
N THR A 857 -6.42 -34.20 23.02
CA THR A 857 -6.93 -34.16 21.64
C THR A 857 -7.56 -35.46 21.12
N THR A 858 -7.75 -36.49 21.95
CA THR A 858 -8.31 -37.79 21.56
C THR A 858 -9.84 -37.84 21.49
N ASP A 859 -10.56 -36.80 21.92
CA ASP A 859 -12.03 -36.77 21.97
C ASP A 859 -12.66 -35.81 20.94
N MET A 860 -12.32 -35.95 19.66
CA MET A 860 -13.11 -35.37 18.57
C MET A 860 -13.64 -36.51 17.71
N PRO A 861 -14.97 -36.73 17.64
CA PRO A 861 -15.53 -37.72 16.72
C PRO A 861 -15.25 -37.26 15.29
N ILE A 862 -14.70 -38.18 14.50
CA ILE A 862 -14.45 -37.99 13.07
C ILE A 862 -15.78 -37.65 12.39
N ILE A 863 -15.90 -36.44 11.84
CA ILE A 863 -16.88 -36.08 10.79
C ILE A 863 -16.16 -35.24 9.74
#